data_AF-A0AB38UQ09-F1
#
_entry.id   AF-A0AB38UQ09-F1
#
_cell.length_a   1.000
_cell.length_b   1.000
_cell.length_c   1.000
_cell.angle_alpha   90.00
_cell.angle_beta   90.00
_cell.angle_gamma   90.00
#
_symmetry.space_group_name_H-M   'P 1'
#
loop_
_entity.id
_entity.type
_entity.pdbx_description
1 polymer ?
#
loop_
_entity_poly.entity_id
_entity_poly.type
_entity_poly.pdbx_seq_one_letter_code
_entity_poly.pdbx_strand_id
1 'polypeptide(L)'
;MNFLILPPEINSAQIFAGAGAGPMLQAATAWDGLATELRIAADSFGSVASGLVHGSWQGAASAAMAAAATPYVAWLQSAAAQAEQAAGHAKIAVDVYEAVRTEMVHPALVAANRSSLVRLVWSNLFGQNAPAIATAEAQYEEMWAQDVAAMLGYHSTASTVATALAPFTRPLQSLAGQAMGLLNGGSSIAAGAGAAPAAAVAAPTGLLPPGVSSIFNIGFANFGGLNFGNANLGDLNQGNGNLGNLNFGSGNLGSVNLGSGNLGNFNVGLGNLGSNNFGFGNNGGFNIGFGNTGSGNIGIGNTGNGNIGFGNGGFGGDNNIGIGLGGSNQLGFGGLNSGTGNTGLFNSGSGNTGFGNSGTGNWGLGNSGSFNTGFGNSGRANTGFYNAGIVNTGIGNVGNYNTGNYNVGDFNTGEFNPGDTNTGSHNTGNINTGWANTGDLNTGAFNIGDMNNGFFARGDGAANAGFSYTMTIPEIPINLPLSVPLHIPVEGRTTEIVLAPFKIPAIPLDFPALSGTVGPIQMPPIRVSGPFISIAVGSPETRLGVSVAGSVGPINIPIINIPAAPGFGNTTDAPSSGFFNSGRGGTSGFGNFGPDTSGFFNFTRNLGSSGVLNAGLLQSGIHNFGNSISGFENTSNLDLEFRALNSGLGNVGNHLSGIFHNSGGASTFNFGYANGGGLNFGSANLGSFNLGNGNIGDFNIGDANHGIANFGFANFGDNNFGFGNLGDFNLGFGNTGVGNIGFGNTGDYNIGFGNTGGGNIGLANTGNGNWGVGFSGSNLFGFGGLNSGSNNTGLFNSGDGNTGFFNSGKGNFGIGNTGSYNTGIGNTSSANTGIGNTGSFNTGLFNSGSLNTGLSNAGSTNTGNLNTGGVNTGDFNTGSGNTGSYNNGNLNTGSFNSGNRNNGYFWRANDRGQFGFDFGITMPGIPLNIGVNVDLAIPVTGFIDGITVREFSMDVPIDLNLFIDLPSPIPNVTIPLGEGESITVVVPEIVINRFDLTGFNVGNVGGIPFSRMHIEIINSVGPISVPILHIPAAPGVGNSTINPTSGFFNSGPGGGSGFFNAGQFFSGFSNDGGRFLSGFENIGQLTSGMGNIGSIVTGWYNSSTAGLTGAFLSGIGNVGSRLAGFLLSGTGQ
;
A
#
# COMPACT_ATOMS: atom_id res chain seq x y z
N MET A 1 -38.77 -16.47 -15.12
CA MET A 1 -37.45 -15.85 -15.41
C MET A 1 -37.58 -15.04 -16.70
N ASN A 2 -36.64 -14.14 -17.02
CA ASN A 2 -36.67 -13.39 -18.28
C ASN A 2 -35.44 -13.73 -19.14
N PHE A 3 -35.64 -14.49 -20.20
CA PHE A 3 -34.55 -14.94 -21.09
C PHE A 3 -34.13 -13.84 -22.09
N LEU A 4 -35.00 -12.86 -22.36
CA LEU A 4 -34.75 -11.72 -23.27
C LEU A 4 -33.59 -10.80 -22.84
N ILE A 5 -33.13 -10.91 -21.59
CA ILE A 5 -32.02 -10.10 -21.02
C ILE A 5 -30.76 -10.93 -20.74
N LEU A 6 -30.75 -12.22 -21.09
CA LEU A 6 -29.59 -13.10 -20.94
C LEU A 6 -28.91 -13.26 -22.30
N PRO A 7 -27.60 -12.99 -22.44
CA PRO A 7 -26.87 -13.15 -23.70
C PRO A 7 -26.72 -14.64 -24.07
N PRO A 8 -26.40 -14.96 -25.33
CA PRO A 8 -26.31 -16.36 -25.79
C PRO A 8 -25.30 -17.17 -24.99
N GLU A 9 -24.17 -16.61 -24.54
CA GLU A 9 -23.23 -17.32 -23.65
C GLU A 9 -23.90 -17.89 -22.39
N ILE A 10 -24.94 -17.23 -21.87
CA ILE A 10 -25.63 -17.66 -20.65
C ILE A 10 -26.80 -18.60 -20.96
N ASN A 11 -27.60 -18.31 -21.98
CA ASN A 11 -28.71 -19.19 -22.39
C ASN A 11 -28.18 -20.54 -22.92
N SER A 12 -27.21 -20.50 -23.84
CA SER A 12 -26.48 -21.68 -24.32
C SER A 12 -25.80 -22.44 -23.17
N ALA A 13 -25.10 -21.77 -22.25
CA ALA A 13 -24.44 -22.48 -21.14
C ALA A 13 -25.44 -23.16 -20.18
N GLN A 14 -26.62 -22.57 -19.93
CA GLN A 14 -27.62 -23.14 -19.03
C GLN A 14 -28.27 -24.41 -19.58
N ILE A 15 -28.51 -24.53 -20.90
CA ILE A 15 -29.12 -25.73 -21.48
C ILE A 15 -28.11 -26.88 -21.67
N PHE A 16 -26.84 -26.55 -21.98
CA PHE A 16 -25.79 -27.54 -22.24
C PHE A 16 -25.05 -28.02 -20.95
N ALA A 17 -25.21 -27.33 -19.83
CA ALA A 17 -24.72 -27.77 -18.53
C ALA A 17 -25.72 -28.67 -17.78
N GLY A 18 -25.23 -29.35 -16.72
CA GLY A 18 -26.05 -30.21 -15.85
C GLY A 18 -26.03 -31.70 -16.23
N ALA A 19 -26.92 -32.47 -15.61
CA ALA A 19 -26.95 -33.94 -15.72
C ALA A 19 -27.75 -34.47 -16.93
N GLY A 20 -28.31 -33.59 -17.77
CA GLY A 20 -29.21 -33.94 -18.87
C GLY A 20 -30.51 -34.62 -18.42
N ALA A 21 -31.22 -35.24 -19.36
CA ALA A 21 -32.51 -35.89 -19.13
C ALA A 21 -32.48 -37.13 -18.20
N GLY A 22 -31.31 -37.74 -17.97
CA GLY A 22 -31.16 -39.05 -17.32
C GLY A 22 -31.89 -39.21 -15.98
N PRO A 23 -31.71 -38.30 -14.99
CA PRO A 23 -32.40 -38.38 -13.71
C PRO A 23 -33.93 -38.26 -13.82
N MET A 24 -34.44 -37.49 -14.78
CA MET A 24 -35.89 -37.33 -14.99
C MET A 24 -36.51 -38.58 -15.61
N LEU A 25 -35.79 -39.27 -16.50
CA LEU A 25 -36.21 -40.56 -17.07
C LEU A 25 -36.19 -41.68 -16.01
N GLN A 26 -35.22 -41.65 -15.08
CA GLN A 26 -35.21 -42.53 -13.90
C GLN A 26 -36.41 -42.25 -12.99
N ALA A 27 -36.73 -40.98 -12.73
CA ALA A 27 -37.90 -40.60 -11.94
C ALA A 27 -39.21 -41.06 -12.60
N ALA A 28 -39.34 -40.91 -13.92
CA ALA A 28 -40.49 -41.41 -14.68
C ALA A 28 -40.66 -42.93 -14.53
N THR A 29 -39.56 -43.69 -14.61
CA THR A 29 -39.54 -45.15 -14.43
C THR A 29 -39.97 -45.55 -13.01
N ALA A 30 -39.56 -44.78 -11.98
CA ALA A 30 -39.99 -45.00 -10.61
C ALA A 30 -41.49 -44.71 -10.40
N TRP A 31 -42.05 -43.70 -11.07
CA TRP A 31 -43.48 -43.40 -11.04
C TRP A 31 -44.32 -44.47 -11.77
N ASP A 32 -43.87 -45.02 -12.90
CA ASP A 32 -44.52 -46.18 -13.55
C ASP A 32 -44.53 -47.41 -12.61
N GLY A 33 -43.42 -47.65 -11.91
CA GLY A 33 -43.30 -48.73 -10.93
C GLY A 33 -44.30 -48.55 -9.77
N LEU A 34 -44.36 -47.35 -9.19
CA LEU A 34 -45.32 -47.04 -8.12
C LEU A 34 -46.78 -47.15 -8.59
N ALA A 35 -47.10 -46.73 -9.82
CA ALA A 35 -48.42 -46.90 -10.41
C ALA A 35 -48.82 -48.38 -10.60
N THR A 36 -47.83 -49.26 -10.79
CA THR A 36 -48.01 -50.71 -10.89
C THR A 36 -48.26 -51.33 -9.51
N GLU A 37 -47.41 -51.03 -8.53
CA GLU A 37 -47.56 -51.50 -7.14
C GLU A 37 -48.89 -51.06 -6.52
N LEU A 38 -49.31 -49.80 -6.75
CA LEU A 38 -50.60 -49.29 -6.24
C LEU A 38 -51.82 -49.99 -6.86
N ARG A 39 -51.76 -50.42 -8.13
CA ARG A 39 -52.80 -51.27 -8.74
C ARG A 39 -52.83 -52.66 -8.09
N ILE A 40 -51.67 -53.31 -7.95
CA ILE A 40 -51.55 -54.62 -7.30
C ILE A 40 -52.10 -54.57 -5.86
N ALA A 41 -51.79 -53.51 -5.12
CA ALA A 41 -52.32 -53.28 -3.77
C ALA A 41 -53.86 -53.09 -3.77
N ALA A 42 -54.40 -52.33 -4.73
CA ALA A 42 -55.85 -52.10 -4.84
C ALA A 42 -56.61 -53.40 -5.15
N ASP A 43 -56.12 -54.19 -6.11
CA ASP A 43 -56.73 -55.45 -6.53
C ASP A 43 -56.62 -56.52 -5.42
N SER A 44 -55.48 -56.58 -4.73
CA SER A 44 -55.28 -57.45 -3.56
C SER A 44 -56.24 -57.11 -2.42
N PHE A 45 -56.33 -55.82 -2.04
CA PHE A 45 -57.23 -55.37 -0.97
C PHE A 45 -58.70 -55.54 -1.35
N GLY A 46 -59.07 -55.28 -2.61
CA GLY A 46 -60.42 -55.53 -3.15
C GLY A 46 -60.79 -57.02 -3.16
N SER A 47 -59.85 -57.91 -3.44
CA SER A 47 -60.04 -59.36 -3.36
C SER A 47 -60.30 -59.81 -1.91
N VAL A 48 -59.51 -59.33 -0.95
CA VAL A 48 -59.74 -59.61 0.49
C VAL A 48 -61.08 -59.05 0.96
N ALA A 49 -61.41 -57.80 0.61
CA ALA A 49 -62.66 -57.15 1.02
C ALA A 49 -63.92 -57.82 0.45
N SER A 50 -63.88 -58.29 -0.81
CA SER A 50 -64.99 -59.04 -1.40
C SER A 50 -65.10 -60.48 -0.86
N GLY A 51 -63.97 -61.09 -0.50
CA GLY A 51 -63.92 -62.39 0.18
C GLY A 51 -64.61 -62.40 1.54
N LEU A 52 -64.59 -61.29 2.29
CA LEU A 52 -65.28 -61.18 3.59
C LEU A 52 -66.80 -61.41 3.51
N VAL A 53 -67.43 -61.05 2.39
CA VAL A 53 -68.90 -61.19 2.20
C VAL A 53 -69.28 -62.60 1.75
N HIS A 54 -68.36 -63.33 1.10
CA HIS A 54 -68.60 -64.65 0.51
C HIS A 54 -67.98 -65.82 1.30
N GLY A 55 -67.10 -65.52 2.27
CA GLY A 55 -66.45 -66.50 3.15
C GLY A 55 -67.35 -67.01 4.27
N SER A 56 -66.74 -67.45 5.37
CA SER A 56 -67.42 -68.06 6.53
C SER A 56 -68.09 -67.06 7.49
N TRP A 57 -67.93 -65.75 7.29
CA TRP A 57 -68.52 -64.70 8.12
C TRP A 57 -69.57 -63.91 7.33
N GLN A 58 -70.79 -64.43 7.23
CA GLN A 58 -71.85 -63.85 6.42
C GLN A 58 -72.90 -63.13 7.28
N GLY A 59 -73.21 -61.88 6.94
CA GLY A 59 -74.27 -61.10 7.60
C GLY A 59 -74.11 -59.59 7.43
N ALA A 60 -74.97 -58.81 8.08
CA ALA A 60 -74.96 -57.35 7.98
C ALA A 60 -73.62 -56.71 8.40
N ALA A 61 -72.88 -57.33 9.33
CA ALA A 61 -71.59 -56.84 9.79
C ALA A 61 -70.48 -56.93 8.73
N SER A 62 -70.35 -58.05 8.02
CA SER A 62 -69.34 -58.20 6.95
C SER A 62 -69.72 -57.42 5.69
N ALA A 63 -71.02 -57.29 5.38
CA ALA A 63 -71.51 -56.39 4.34
C ALA A 63 -71.17 -54.90 4.66
N ALA A 64 -71.35 -54.46 5.91
CA ALA A 64 -70.98 -53.12 6.34
C ALA A 64 -69.46 -52.89 6.31
N MET A 65 -68.65 -53.89 6.71
CA MET A 65 -67.19 -53.82 6.63
C MET A 65 -66.69 -53.71 5.18
N ALA A 66 -67.26 -54.49 4.25
CA ALA A 66 -66.93 -54.40 2.83
C ALA A 66 -67.35 -53.05 2.24
N ALA A 67 -68.52 -52.51 2.60
CA ALA A 67 -68.96 -51.18 2.17
C ALA A 67 -68.03 -50.06 2.68
N ALA A 68 -67.48 -50.18 3.90
CA ALA A 68 -66.50 -49.26 4.46
C ALA A 68 -65.10 -49.36 3.80
N ALA A 69 -64.78 -50.50 3.17
CA ALA A 69 -63.52 -50.72 2.47
C ALA A 69 -63.49 -50.10 1.06
N THR A 70 -64.63 -50.03 0.36
CA THR A 70 -64.74 -49.52 -1.02
C THR A 70 -64.09 -48.14 -1.27
N PRO A 71 -64.25 -47.12 -0.41
CA PRO A 71 -63.62 -45.81 -0.63
C PRO A 71 -62.09 -45.85 -0.63
N TYR A 72 -61.47 -46.80 0.08
CA TYR A 72 -60.03 -46.96 0.12
C TYR A 72 -59.48 -47.64 -1.14
N VAL A 73 -60.19 -48.63 -1.68
CA VAL A 73 -59.87 -49.24 -3.00
C VAL A 73 -59.94 -48.18 -4.11
N ALA A 74 -61.01 -47.37 -4.12
CA ALA A 74 -61.16 -46.29 -5.09
C ALA A 74 -60.05 -45.22 -4.97
N TRP A 75 -59.59 -44.91 -3.75
CA TRP A 75 -58.45 -44.02 -3.53
C TRP A 75 -57.13 -44.62 -4.05
N LEU A 76 -56.84 -45.91 -3.79
CA LEU A 76 -55.65 -46.58 -4.32
C LEU A 76 -55.63 -46.60 -5.86
N GLN A 77 -56.77 -46.89 -6.50
CA GLN A 77 -56.90 -46.86 -7.96
C GLN A 77 -56.71 -45.44 -8.53
N SER A 78 -57.23 -44.41 -7.85
CA SER A 78 -57.01 -43.01 -8.22
C SER A 78 -55.54 -42.59 -8.06
N ALA A 79 -54.88 -43.00 -6.96
CA ALA A 79 -53.48 -42.69 -6.72
C ALA A 79 -52.55 -43.38 -7.74
N ALA A 80 -52.87 -44.61 -8.15
CA ALA A 80 -52.17 -45.30 -9.22
C ALA A 80 -52.26 -44.55 -10.56
N ALA A 81 -53.45 -44.07 -10.94
CA ALA A 81 -53.63 -43.27 -12.14
C ALA A 81 -52.92 -41.90 -12.08
N GLN A 82 -52.84 -41.27 -10.90
CA GLN A 82 -52.06 -40.05 -10.70
C GLN A 82 -50.54 -40.29 -10.81
N ALA A 83 -50.04 -41.42 -10.31
CA ALA A 83 -48.64 -41.84 -10.48
C ALA A 83 -48.29 -42.10 -11.95
N GLU A 84 -49.18 -42.77 -12.71
CA GLU A 84 -49.03 -43.01 -14.15
C GLU A 84 -49.00 -41.70 -14.96
N GLN A 85 -49.87 -40.73 -14.62
CA GLN A 85 -49.83 -39.39 -15.21
C GLN A 85 -48.52 -38.65 -14.88
N ALA A 86 -48.00 -38.77 -13.66
CA ALA A 86 -46.71 -38.19 -13.28
C ALA A 86 -45.55 -38.77 -14.11
N ALA A 87 -45.54 -40.09 -14.34
CA ALA A 87 -44.57 -40.73 -15.22
C ALA A 87 -44.69 -40.26 -16.68
N GLY A 88 -45.91 -40.12 -17.19
CA GLY A 88 -46.18 -39.59 -18.53
C GLY A 88 -45.67 -38.15 -18.71
N HIS A 89 -46.01 -37.25 -17.79
CA HIS A 89 -45.57 -35.86 -17.83
C HIS A 89 -44.04 -35.73 -17.65
N ALA A 90 -43.41 -36.59 -16.85
CA ALA A 90 -41.95 -36.62 -16.71
C ALA A 90 -41.23 -37.01 -18.02
N LYS A 91 -41.82 -37.90 -18.84
CA LYS A 91 -41.29 -38.25 -20.17
C LYS A 91 -41.43 -37.07 -21.15
N ILE A 92 -42.59 -36.42 -21.18
CA ILE A 92 -42.81 -35.23 -22.04
C ILE A 92 -41.86 -34.07 -21.65
N ALA A 93 -41.55 -33.90 -20.36
CA ALA A 93 -40.56 -32.91 -19.91
C ALA A 93 -39.13 -33.20 -20.42
N VAL A 94 -38.78 -34.49 -20.59
CA VAL A 94 -37.51 -34.91 -21.21
C VAL A 94 -37.48 -34.59 -22.70
N ASP A 95 -38.54 -34.94 -23.43
CA ASP A 95 -38.64 -34.67 -24.88
C ASP A 95 -38.53 -33.17 -25.17
N VAL A 96 -39.17 -32.33 -24.34
CA VAL A 96 -39.13 -30.85 -24.42
C VAL A 96 -37.75 -30.28 -24.10
N TYR A 97 -36.97 -30.90 -23.20
CA TYR A 97 -35.60 -30.49 -22.91
C TYR A 97 -34.64 -30.82 -24.06
N GLU A 98 -34.65 -32.06 -24.56
CA GLU A 98 -33.72 -32.47 -25.63
C GLU A 98 -34.05 -31.77 -26.97
N ALA A 99 -35.32 -31.47 -27.25
CA ALA A 99 -35.71 -30.67 -28.42
C ALA A 99 -35.06 -29.26 -28.40
N VAL A 100 -35.27 -28.51 -27.32
CA VAL A 100 -34.71 -27.16 -27.14
C VAL A 100 -33.19 -27.16 -27.15
N ARG A 101 -32.57 -28.20 -26.58
CA ARG A 101 -31.11 -28.41 -26.62
C ARG A 101 -30.57 -28.63 -28.04
N THR A 102 -31.38 -29.08 -28.99
CA THR A 102 -31.01 -29.15 -30.43
C THR A 102 -31.31 -27.88 -31.22
N GLU A 103 -32.25 -27.04 -30.76
CA GLU A 103 -32.53 -25.72 -31.36
C GLU A 103 -31.56 -24.64 -30.89
N MET A 104 -30.95 -24.82 -29.72
CA MET A 104 -30.03 -23.90 -29.06
C MET A 104 -28.67 -23.75 -29.76
N VAL A 105 -28.09 -22.55 -29.70
CA VAL A 105 -26.74 -22.32 -30.21
C VAL A 105 -25.73 -23.08 -29.34
N HIS A 106 -24.77 -23.74 -29.97
CA HIS A 106 -23.71 -24.42 -29.22
C HIS A 106 -22.68 -23.39 -28.71
N PRO A 107 -22.30 -23.38 -27.40
CA PRO A 107 -21.42 -22.35 -26.83
C PRO A 107 -20.10 -22.11 -27.59
N ALA A 108 -19.57 -23.12 -28.26
CA ALA A 108 -18.36 -23.00 -29.09
C ALA A 108 -18.52 -22.07 -30.31
N LEU A 109 -19.74 -21.91 -30.85
CA LEU A 109 -20.03 -20.99 -31.96
C LEU A 109 -20.02 -19.54 -31.47
N VAL A 110 -20.61 -19.28 -30.30
CA VAL A 110 -20.58 -17.98 -29.63
C VAL A 110 -19.14 -17.58 -29.33
N ALA A 111 -18.36 -18.47 -28.71
CA ALA A 111 -16.94 -18.25 -28.43
C ALA A 111 -16.11 -18.02 -29.71
N ALA A 112 -16.36 -18.78 -30.78
CA ALA A 112 -15.69 -18.59 -32.06
C ALA A 112 -15.99 -17.20 -32.67
N ASN A 113 -17.25 -16.79 -32.67
CA ASN A 113 -17.67 -15.45 -33.12
C ASN A 113 -16.98 -14.34 -32.33
N ARG A 114 -17.06 -14.37 -30.99
CA ARG A 114 -16.42 -13.36 -30.12
C ARG A 114 -14.89 -13.33 -30.31
N SER A 115 -14.24 -14.49 -30.51
CA SER A 115 -12.80 -14.53 -30.84
C SER A 115 -12.45 -13.91 -32.19
N SER A 116 -13.33 -14.05 -33.19
CA SER A 116 -13.19 -13.43 -34.50
C SER A 116 -13.36 -11.92 -34.43
N LEU A 117 -14.37 -11.43 -33.69
CA LEU A 117 -14.59 -10.01 -33.39
C LEU A 117 -13.33 -9.38 -32.80
N VAL A 118 -12.77 -9.97 -31.73
CA VAL A 118 -11.54 -9.48 -31.09
C VAL A 118 -10.39 -9.37 -32.09
N ARG A 119 -10.15 -10.40 -32.92
CA ARG A 119 -9.11 -10.37 -33.96
C ARG A 119 -9.34 -9.27 -35.01
N LEU A 120 -10.59 -9.06 -35.41
CA LEU A 120 -10.97 -8.01 -36.38
C LEU A 120 -10.76 -6.61 -35.82
N VAL A 121 -11.12 -6.39 -34.54
CA VAL A 121 -10.91 -5.12 -33.81
C VAL A 121 -9.42 -4.81 -33.67
N TRP A 122 -8.60 -5.77 -33.20
CA TRP A 122 -7.13 -5.59 -33.07
C TRP A 122 -6.43 -5.24 -34.39
N SER A 123 -6.99 -5.65 -35.54
CA SER A 123 -6.45 -5.34 -36.86
C SER A 123 -7.12 -4.12 -37.54
N ASN A 124 -8.07 -3.45 -36.89
CA ASN A 124 -8.86 -2.36 -37.47
C ASN A 124 -8.18 -0.97 -37.41
N LEU A 125 -6.85 -0.89 -37.40
CA LEU A 125 -6.09 0.36 -37.17
C LEU A 125 -6.44 1.48 -38.17
N PHE A 126 -6.90 1.13 -39.37
CA PHE A 126 -7.31 2.07 -40.43
C PHE A 126 -8.82 2.02 -40.75
N GLY A 127 -9.65 1.46 -39.87
CA GLY A 127 -11.11 1.35 -40.07
C GLY A 127 -11.59 0.35 -41.12
N GLN A 128 -10.67 -0.29 -41.85
CA GLN A 128 -10.96 -1.17 -43.00
C GLN A 128 -11.77 -2.43 -42.64
N ASN A 129 -11.69 -2.91 -41.39
CA ASN A 129 -12.43 -4.08 -40.92
C ASN A 129 -13.84 -3.73 -40.42
N ALA A 130 -14.26 -2.47 -40.40
CA ALA A 130 -15.57 -2.06 -39.88
C ALA A 130 -16.77 -2.85 -40.44
N PRO A 131 -16.84 -3.20 -41.76
CA PRO A 131 -17.91 -4.06 -42.28
C PRO A 131 -17.85 -5.49 -41.74
N ALA A 132 -16.65 -6.05 -41.55
CA ALA A 132 -16.47 -7.39 -41.01
C ALA A 132 -16.79 -7.47 -39.51
N ILE A 133 -16.49 -6.39 -38.76
CA ILE A 133 -16.90 -6.21 -37.36
C ILE A 133 -18.43 -6.15 -37.28
N ALA A 134 -19.09 -5.34 -38.10
CA ALA A 134 -20.55 -5.26 -38.16
C ALA A 134 -21.19 -6.62 -38.51
N THR A 135 -20.59 -7.41 -39.41
CA THR A 135 -21.05 -8.78 -39.70
C THR A 135 -20.88 -9.72 -38.51
N ALA A 136 -19.77 -9.62 -37.77
CA ALA A 136 -19.53 -10.44 -36.57
C ALA A 136 -20.48 -10.11 -35.42
N GLU A 137 -20.87 -8.83 -35.26
CA GLU A 137 -21.91 -8.43 -34.29
C GLU A 137 -23.31 -8.85 -34.76
N ALA A 138 -23.66 -8.69 -36.04
CA ALA A 138 -24.94 -9.16 -36.57
C ALA A 138 -25.16 -10.66 -36.36
N GLN A 139 -24.14 -11.48 -36.61
CA GLN A 139 -24.16 -12.92 -36.32
C GLN A 139 -24.33 -13.25 -34.83
N TYR A 140 -23.91 -12.37 -33.93
CA TYR A 140 -24.07 -12.55 -32.49
C TYR A 140 -25.49 -12.17 -32.03
N GLU A 141 -26.08 -11.11 -32.58
CA GLU A 141 -27.50 -10.79 -32.39
C GLU A 141 -28.43 -11.86 -32.97
N GLU A 142 -28.06 -12.49 -34.10
CA GLU A 142 -28.76 -13.67 -34.65
C GLU A 142 -28.71 -14.87 -33.68
N MET A 143 -27.53 -15.19 -33.11
CA MET A 143 -27.40 -16.24 -32.09
C MET A 143 -28.19 -15.90 -30.81
N TRP A 144 -28.21 -14.63 -30.39
CA TRP A 144 -29.00 -14.18 -29.25
C TRP A 144 -30.50 -14.36 -29.49
N ALA A 145 -30.99 -13.95 -30.66
CA ALA A 145 -32.40 -14.12 -31.04
C ALA A 145 -32.82 -15.60 -31.10
N GLN A 146 -31.95 -16.48 -31.60
CA GLN A 146 -32.17 -17.93 -31.64
C GLN A 146 -32.29 -18.53 -30.23
N ASP A 147 -31.33 -18.26 -29.34
CA ASP A 147 -31.34 -18.74 -27.96
C ASP A 147 -32.57 -18.26 -27.17
N VAL A 148 -32.96 -17.00 -27.36
CA VAL A 148 -34.17 -16.41 -26.75
C VAL A 148 -35.43 -17.10 -27.25
N ALA A 149 -35.55 -17.36 -28.56
CA ALA A 149 -36.69 -18.09 -29.12
C ALA A 149 -36.79 -19.51 -28.55
N ALA A 150 -35.67 -20.23 -28.47
CA ALA A 150 -35.61 -21.58 -27.91
C ALA A 150 -36.01 -21.62 -26.43
N MET A 151 -35.54 -20.68 -25.58
CA MET A 151 -35.98 -20.62 -24.17
C MET A 151 -37.45 -20.23 -23.99
N LEU A 152 -38.01 -19.40 -24.87
CA LEU A 152 -39.44 -19.07 -24.83
C LEU A 152 -40.31 -20.28 -25.26
N GLY A 153 -39.86 -21.04 -26.25
CA GLY A 153 -40.41 -22.36 -26.60
C GLY A 153 -40.39 -23.30 -25.39
N TYR A 154 -39.21 -23.53 -24.81
CA TYR A 154 -39.01 -24.35 -23.62
C TYR A 154 -39.95 -23.96 -22.48
N HIS A 155 -39.96 -22.68 -22.11
CA HIS A 155 -40.75 -22.18 -20.99
C HIS A 155 -42.25 -22.38 -21.21
N SER A 156 -42.76 -22.12 -22.41
CA SER A 156 -44.18 -22.28 -22.72
C SER A 156 -44.63 -23.76 -22.64
N THR A 157 -43.83 -24.68 -23.18
CA THR A 157 -44.17 -26.10 -23.19
C THR A 157 -43.95 -26.74 -21.82
N ALA A 158 -42.81 -26.47 -21.15
CA ALA A 158 -42.54 -26.98 -19.80
C ALA A 158 -43.54 -26.45 -18.76
N SER A 159 -44.01 -25.20 -18.87
CA SER A 159 -45.09 -24.68 -18.00
C SER A 159 -46.41 -25.42 -18.22
N THR A 160 -46.69 -25.87 -19.45
CA THR A 160 -47.89 -26.66 -19.76
C THR A 160 -47.79 -28.06 -19.15
N VAL A 161 -46.62 -28.70 -19.20
CA VAL A 161 -46.37 -29.99 -18.54
C VAL A 161 -46.49 -29.87 -17.01
N ALA A 162 -45.93 -28.81 -16.42
CA ALA A 162 -45.97 -28.56 -14.98
C ALA A 162 -47.40 -28.27 -14.46
N THR A 163 -48.22 -27.55 -15.23
CA THR A 163 -49.62 -27.24 -14.87
C THR A 163 -50.60 -28.39 -15.11
N ALA A 164 -50.24 -29.40 -15.89
CA ALA A 164 -51.03 -30.62 -16.08
C ALA A 164 -50.92 -31.62 -14.90
N LEU A 165 -49.98 -31.45 -13.98
CA LEU A 165 -49.81 -32.31 -12.80
C LEU A 165 -50.87 -32.00 -11.72
N ALA A 166 -51.90 -32.84 -11.63
CA ALA A 166 -52.90 -32.75 -10.57
C ALA A 166 -52.32 -33.16 -9.19
N PRO A 167 -52.59 -32.42 -8.10
CA PRO A 167 -52.10 -32.78 -6.77
C PRO A 167 -52.76 -34.05 -6.22
N PHE A 168 -51.98 -34.87 -5.52
CA PHE A 168 -52.49 -36.06 -4.83
C PHE A 168 -53.50 -35.68 -3.74
N THR A 169 -54.67 -36.32 -3.75
CA THR A 169 -55.73 -36.02 -2.79
C THR A 169 -55.54 -36.78 -1.47
N ARG A 170 -55.63 -36.05 -0.35
CA ARG A 170 -55.55 -36.64 0.99
C ARG A 170 -56.80 -37.49 1.27
N PRO A 171 -56.67 -38.74 1.75
CA PRO A 171 -57.82 -39.50 2.22
C PRO A 171 -58.43 -38.90 3.49
N LEU A 172 -59.72 -39.18 3.73
CA LEU A 172 -60.45 -38.91 4.98
C LEU A 172 -60.75 -37.43 5.34
N GLN A 173 -61.32 -36.66 4.41
CA GLN A 173 -62.11 -35.45 4.76
C GLN A 173 -63.59 -35.47 4.30
N SER A 174 -63.98 -36.35 3.38
CA SER A 174 -65.35 -36.41 2.85
C SER A 174 -66.41 -36.88 3.85
N LEU A 175 -66.04 -37.67 4.87
CA LEU A 175 -66.99 -38.23 5.84
C LEU A 175 -67.56 -37.18 6.81
N ALA A 176 -66.77 -36.15 7.15
CA ALA A 176 -67.23 -35.07 8.03
C ALA A 176 -68.27 -34.16 7.35
N GLY A 177 -68.14 -33.92 6.04
CA GLY A 177 -69.04 -33.07 5.28
C GLY A 177 -70.46 -33.61 5.14
N GLN A 178 -70.66 -34.94 5.19
CA GLN A 178 -71.97 -35.57 5.03
C GLN A 178 -72.75 -35.70 6.35
N ALA A 179 -72.10 -35.59 7.51
CA ALA A 179 -72.77 -35.63 8.81
C ALA A 179 -73.41 -34.28 9.22
N MET A 180 -72.84 -33.15 8.75
CA MET A 180 -73.28 -31.81 9.15
C MET A 180 -74.51 -31.27 8.40
N GLY A 181 -74.97 -31.97 7.35
CA GLY A 181 -76.10 -31.53 6.51
C GLY A 181 -77.50 -31.70 7.12
N LEU A 182 -77.62 -32.15 8.37
CA LEU A 182 -78.89 -32.55 8.98
C LEU A 182 -79.30 -31.77 10.23
N LEU A 183 -78.55 -30.72 10.63
CA LEU A 183 -78.81 -29.93 11.83
C LEU A 183 -78.83 -28.42 11.52
N ASN A 184 -79.88 -27.75 11.99
CA ASN A 184 -80.18 -26.31 11.85
C ASN A 184 -80.35 -25.75 10.43
N GLY A 185 -81.57 -25.95 9.89
CA GLY A 185 -82.30 -24.81 9.35
C GLY A 185 -83.06 -24.11 10.49
N GLY A 186 -82.88 -22.80 10.67
CA GLY A 186 -83.56 -22.02 11.72
C GLY A 186 -83.11 -20.56 11.74
N SER A 187 -84.05 -19.62 11.61
CA SER A 187 -83.77 -18.21 11.28
C SER A 187 -84.12 -17.23 12.40
N SER A 188 -83.34 -16.15 12.51
CA SER A 188 -83.63 -14.89 13.25
C SER A 188 -83.89 -15.04 14.77
N ILE A 189 -83.98 -14.00 15.62
CA ILE A 189 -84.19 -12.55 15.46
C ILE A 189 -83.25 -11.73 16.39
N ALA A 190 -83.43 -10.40 16.54
CA ALA A 190 -82.36 -9.46 16.96
C ALA A 190 -82.74 -8.42 18.04
N ALA A 191 -81.76 -7.56 18.39
CA ALA A 191 -81.79 -6.32 19.20
C ALA A 191 -81.84 -6.44 20.76
N GLY A 192 -81.26 -5.51 21.53
CA GLY A 192 -80.43 -4.33 21.15
C GLY A 192 -80.05 -3.39 22.33
N ALA A 193 -79.27 -2.34 22.03
CA ALA A 193 -78.72 -1.28 22.93
C ALA A 193 -77.71 -1.73 24.02
N GLY A 194 -76.72 -0.93 24.46
CA GLY A 194 -76.19 0.37 23.98
C GLY A 194 -75.80 1.34 25.13
N ALA A 195 -74.84 2.28 25.02
CA ALA A 195 -73.78 2.52 24.02
C ALA A 195 -72.78 3.63 24.49
N ALA A 196 -71.63 3.77 23.81
CA ALA A 196 -70.81 5.00 23.64
C ALA A 196 -69.95 5.54 24.83
N PRO A 197 -68.91 6.37 24.57
CA PRO A 197 -67.95 6.34 23.43
C PRO A 197 -66.46 6.55 23.82
N ALA A 198 -65.54 6.13 22.94
CA ALA A 198 -64.14 6.60 22.93
C ALA A 198 -63.58 6.64 21.49
N ALA A 199 -62.55 7.47 21.28
CA ALA A 199 -61.97 7.91 20.00
C ALA A 199 -61.94 6.89 18.83
N ALA A 200 -62.33 7.36 17.64
CA ALA A 200 -62.24 6.58 16.40
C ALA A 200 -60.80 6.54 15.85
N VAL A 201 -60.31 5.32 15.60
CA VAL A 201 -59.23 5.04 14.65
C VAL A 201 -59.83 4.15 13.57
N ALA A 202 -59.55 4.42 12.29
CA ALA A 202 -60.15 3.67 11.20
C ALA A 202 -59.72 2.21 11.22
N ALA A 203 -60.68 1.28 11.23
CA ALA A 203 -60.40 -0.13 11.08
C ALA A 203 -59.81 -0.41 9.68
N PRO A 204 -58.72 -1.19 9.56
CA PRO A 204 -58.25 -1.63 8.25
C PRO A 204 -59.31 -2.50 7.59
N THR A 205 -59.58 -2.29 6.31
CA THR A 205 -60.50 -3.13 5.53
C THR A 205 -59.92 -4.54 5.44
N GLY A 206 -60.56 -5.49 6.12
CA GLY A 206 -60.20 -6.91 6.06
C GLY A 206 -60.28 -7.45 4.63
N LEU A 207 -59.50 -8.51 4.35
CA LEU A 207 -59.41 -9.10 3.00
C LEU A 207 -60.63 -9.95 2.62
N LEU A 208 -61.58 -10.12 3.55
CA LEU A 208 -62.80 -10.90 3.39
C LEU A 208 -63.97 -10.02 2.91
N PRO A 209 -64.75 -10.43 1.90
CA PRO A 209 -65.86 -9.62 1.39
C PRO A 209 -67.00 -9.50 2.44
N PRO A 210 -67.79 -8.41 2.41
CA PRO A 210 -68.85 -8.17 3.38
C PRO A 210 -69.87 -9.32 3.45
N GLY A 211 -69.91 -10.01 4.59
CA GLY A 211 -70.83 -11.13 4.85
C GLY A 211 -70.16 -12.44 5.31
N VAL A 212 -68.85 -12.60 5.11
CA VAL A 212 -68.14 -13.84 5.50
C VAL A 212 -67.79 -13.82 7.00
N SER A 213 -68.77 -14.14 7.85
CA SER A 213 -68.64 -14.14 9.33
C SER A 213 -67.88 -15.36 9.90
N SER A 214 -66.75 -15.71 9.30
CA SER A 214 -65.85 -16.77 9.77
C SER A 214 -64.98 -16.31 10.93
N ILE A 215 -65.58 -16.04 12.10
CA ILE A 215 -64.89 -15.66 13.35
C ILE A 215 -64.12 -16.84 14.00
N PHE A 216 -63.72 -17.84 13.21
CA PHE A 216 -63.00 -19.01 13.69
C PHE A 216 -61.55 -18.62 14.02
N ASN A 217 -61.32 -18.26 15.27
CA ASN A 217 -60.00 -18.03 15.84
C ASN A 217 -59.68 -19.16 16.83
N ILE A 218 -58.43 -19.64 16.84
CA ILE A 218 -57.92 -20.61 17.81
C ILE A 218 -57.01 -19.86 18.79
N GLY A 219 -57.45 -19.70 20.03
CA GLY A 219 -56.72 -18.98 21.10
C GLY A 219 -57.46 -17.74 21.60
N PHE A 220 -56.92 -17.11 22.64
CA PHE A 220 -57.62 -16.10 23.45
C PHE A 220 -57.37 -14.66 22.96
N ALA A 221 -58.34 -13.77 23.22
CA ALA A 221 -58.25 -12.32 22.96
C ALA A 221 -57.97 -11.89 21.50
N ASN A 222 -58.29 -12.74 20.51
CA ASN A 222 -58.20 -12.36 19.10
C ASN A 222 -59.43 -11.53 18.65
N PHE A 223 -59.21 -10.55 17.77
CA PHE A 223 -60.24 -9.73 17.14
C PHE A 223 -60.01 -9.67 15.62
N GLY A 224 -60.99 -10.10 14.82
CA GLY A 224 -60.85 -10.46 13.41
C GLY A 224 -61.15 -11.95 13.17
N GLY A 225 -60.87 -12.48 11.99
CA GLY A 225 -61.15 -13.87 11.62
C GLY A 225 -59.91 -14.69 11.23
N LEU A 226 -60.01 -16.03 11.37
CA LEU A 226 -59.00 -17.01 10.94
C LEU A 226 -57.61 -16.83 11.59
N ASN A 227 -57.57 -16.36 12.84
CA ASN A 227 -56.33 -16.21 13.61
C ASN A 227 -55.99 -17.47 14.44
N PHE A 228 -54.71 -17.81 14.54
CA PHE A 228 -54.18 -18.95 15.28
C PHE A 228 -53.11 -18.48 16.27
N GLY A 229 -53.42 -18.49 17.58
CA GLY A 229 -52.59 -17.93 18.65
C GLY A 229 -53.39 -16.94 19.50
N ASN A 230 -52.74 -16.07 20.27
CA ASN A 230 -53.41 -15.18 21.23
C ASN A 230 -53.22 -13.70 20.91
N ALA A 231 -54.18 -12.86 21.32
CA ALA A 231 -54.09 -11.39 21.30
C ALA A 231 -53.80 -10.74 19.93
N ASN A 232 -54.24 -11.37 18.82
CA ASN A 232 -54.11 -10.78 17.48
C ASN A 232 -55.27 -9.82 17.17
N LEU A 233 -54.99 -8.70 16.50
CA LEU A 233 -55.96 -7.72 16.03
C LEU A 233 -55.82 -7.54 14.51
N GLY A 234 -56.70 -8.21 13.76
CA GLY A 234 -56.71 -8.32 12.30
C GLY A 234 -57.08 -9.73 11.84
N ASP A 235 -57.01 -9.99 10.54
CA ASP A 235 -57.38 -11.28 9.93
C ASP A 235 -56.16 -12.16 9.58
N LEU A 236 -56.34 -13.48 9.60
CA LEU A 236 -55.41 -14.49 9.05
C LEU A 236 -54.01 -14.52 9.69
N ASN A 237 -53.85 -14.10 10.95
CA ASN A 237 -52.54 -14.16 11.64
C ASN A 237 -52.27 -15.54 12.27
N GLN A 238 -51.02 -15.98 12.25
CA GLN A 238 -50.55 -17.21 12.90
C GLN A 238 -49.39 -16.90 13.85
N GLY A 239 -49.68 -16.82 15.14
CA GLY A 239 -48.76 -16.42 16.21
C GLY A 239 -49.45 -15.56 17.28
N ASN A 240 -48.69 -14.94 18.17
CA ASN A 240 -49.24 -14.15 19.28
C ASN A 240 -49.02 -12.64 19.09
N GLY A 241 -50.00 -11.81 19.45
CA GLY A 241 -49.82 -10.36 19.64
C GLY A 241 -49.57 -9.56 18.36
N ASN A 242 -50.08 -10.00 17.20
CA ASN A 242 -49.95 -9.25 15.95
C ASN A 242 -51.05 -8.19 15.80
N LEU A 243 -50.73 -7.02 15.26
CA LEU A 243 -51.67 -5.96 14.89
C LEU A 243 -51.56 -5.67 13.38
N GLY A 244 -52.52 -6.20 12.62
CA GLY A 244 -52.57 -6.19 11.16
C GLY A 244 -52.99 -7.56 10.61
N ASN A 245 -52.89 -7.76 9.30
CA ASN A 245 -53.42 -8.94 8.61
C ASN A 245 -52.30 -9.85 8.07
N LEU A 246 -52.57 -11.16 7.93
CA LEU A 246 -51.70 -12.12 7.22
C LEU A 246 -50.26 -12.24 7.79
N ASN A 247 -50.05 -12.03 9.09
CA ASN A 247 -48.73 -12.23 9.71
C ASN A 247 -48.52 -13.69 10.14
N PHE A 248 -47.35 -14.24 9.87
CA PHE A 248 -46.91 -15.56 10.36
C PHE A 248 -45.70 -15.38 11.29
N GLY A 249 -45.91 -15.52 12.59
CA GLY A 249 -44.98 -15.16 13.67
C GLY A 249 -45.66 -14.28 14.71
N SER A 250 -44.92 -13.80 15.71
CA SER A 250 -45.48 -13.10 16.88
C SER A 250 -45.01 -11.64 17.00
N GLY A 251 -45.85 -10.78 17.56
CA GLY A 251 -45.49 -9.40 17.91
C GLY A 251 -45.26 -8.46 16.72
N ASN A 252 -45.85 -8.74 15.55
CA ASN A 252 -45.73 -7.86 14.39
C ASN A 252 -46.76 -6.72 14.45
N LEU A 253 -46.36 -5.50 14.09
CA LEU A 253 -47.23 -4.34 13.92
C LEU A 253 -47.20 -3.91 12.45
N GLY A 254 -48.21 -4.31 11.70
CA GLY A 254 -48.31 -4.23 10.25
C GLY A 254 -48.82 -5.55 9.65
N SER A 255 -48.76 -5.69 8.33
CA SER A 255 -49.40 -6.80 7.61
C SER A 255 -48.46 -7.54 6.65
N VAL A 256 -48.77 -8.81 6.39
CA VAL A 256 -48.04 -9.71 5.47
C VAL A 256 -46.57 -9.91 5.89
N ASN A 257 -46.29 -9.98 7.20
CA ASN A 257 -44.95 -10.27 7.70
C ASN A 257 -44.74 -11.79 7.94
N LEU A 258 -43.60 -12.32 7.53
CA LEU A 258 -43.18 -13.72 7.74
C LEU A 258 -42.02 -13.77 8.72
N GLY A 259 -42.34 -13.80 10.01
CA GLY A 259 -41.44 -13.85 11.16
C GLY A 259 -41.98 -13.01 12.31
N SER A 260 -41.15 -12.70 13.31
CA SER A 260 -41.60 -12.09 14.58
C SER A 260 -40.97 -10.73 14.86
N GLY A 261 -41.73 -9.84 15.51
CA GLY A 261 -41.26 -8.54 16.00
C GLY A 261 -41.06 -7.47 14.92
N ASN A 262 -41.67 -7.60 13.75
CA ASN A 262 -41.52 -6.61 12.67
C ASN A 262 -42.51 -5.44 12.84
N LEU A 263 -42.05 -4.20 12.60
CA LEU A 263 -42.85 -2.98 12.60
C LEU A 263 -42.94 -2.41 11.17
N GLY A 264 -43.97 -2.82 10.44
CA GLY A 264 -44.30 -2.42 9.08
C GLY A 264 -44.87 -3.58 8.26
N ASN A 265 -44.89 -3.46 6.93
CA ASN A 265 -45.55 -4.41 6.04
C ASN A 265 -44.56 -5.20 5.18
N PHE A 266 -44.95 -6.41 4.75
CA PHE A 266 -44.21 -7.24 3.78
C PHE A 266 -42.75 -7.57 4.19
N ASN A 267 -42.45 -7.65 5.50
CA ASN A 267 -41.12 -8.06 5.96
C ASN A 267 -41.02 -9.59 6.06
N VAL A 268 -39.92 -10.17 5.59
CA VAL A 268 -39.58 -11.58 5.79
C VAL A 268 -38.40 -11.63 6.76
N GLY A 269 -38.58 -12.29 7.90
CA GLY A 269 -37.59 -12.42 8.97
C GLY A 269 -38.02 -11.71 10.27
N LEU A 270 -37.04 -11.29 11.07
CA LEU A 270 -37.21 -10.97 12.49
C LEU A 270 -36.78 -9.54 12.80
N GLY A 271 -37.56 -8.83 13.61
CA GLY A 271 -37.16 -7.55 14.20
C GLY A 271 -36.92 -6.41 13.20
N ASN A 272 -37.48 -6.47 11.99
CA ASN A 272 -37.31 -5.40 11.00
C ASN A 272 -38.22 -4.20 11.33
N LEU A 273 -37.66 -3.00 11.31
CA LEU A 273 -38.34 -1.73 11.48
C LEU A 273 -38.45 -1.05 10.10
N GLY A 274 -39.66 -0.94 9.57
CA GLY A 274 -39.95 -0.49 8.20
C GLY A 274 -40.61 -1.58 7.37
N SER A 275 -40.59 -1.47 6.03
CA SER A 275 -41.39 -2.32 5.14
C SER A 275 -40.61 -2.87 3.94
N ASN A 276 -41.04 -4.03 3.44
CA ASN A 276 -40.42 -4.78 2.33
C ASN A 276 -38.97 -5.25 2.62
N ASN A 277 -38.60 -5.47 3.88
CA ASN A 277 -37.26 -5.98 4.21
C ASN A 277 -37.21 -7.51 4.16
N PHE A 278 -36.11 -8.09 3.68
CA PHE A 278 -35.86 -9.53 3.65
C PHE A 278 -34.62 -9.87 4.48
N GLY A 279 -34.81 -10.34 5.71
CA GLY A 279 -33.76 -10.76 6.64
C GLY A 279 -34.03 -10.30 8.08
N PHE A 280 -32.98 -9.99 8.84
CA PHE A 280 -33.06 -9.77 10.29
C PHE A 280 -32.59 -8.39 10.71
N GLY A 281 -33.37 -7.70 11.55
CA GLY A 281 -32.97 -6.48 12.25
C GLY A 281 -32.71 -5.26 11.37
N ASN A 282 -33.28 -5.19 10.15
CA ASN A 282 -33.10 -4.03 9.28
C ASN A 282 -33.98 -2.85 9.73
N ASN A 283 -33.47 -1.62 9.62
CA ASN A 283 -34.12 -0.38 10.03
C ASN A 283 -34.25 0.58 8.84
N GLY A 284 -35.36 0.49 8.11
CA GLY A 284 -35.69 1.25 6.90
C GLY A 284 -36.53 0.41 5.93
N GLY A 285 -36.57 0.80 4.65
CA GLY A 285 -37.36 0.09 3.63
C GLY A 285 -36.52 -0.69 2.62
N PHE A 286 -37.06 -1.76 2.06
CA PHE A 286 -36.48 -2.50 0.93
C PHE A 286 -35.06 -3.06 1.15
N ASN A 287 -34.64 -3.30 2.40
CA ASN A 287 -33.32 -3.88 2.68
C ASN A 287 -33.32 -5.41 2.54
N ILE A 288 -32.24 -5.99 2.05
CA ILE A 288 -32.02 -7.44 1.96
C ILE A 288 -30.79 -7.80 2.79
N GLY A 289 -30.90 -8.77 3.69
CA GLY A 289 -29.84 -9.21 4.60
C GLY A 289 -30.04 -8.75 6.04
N PHE A 290 -28.96 -8.39 6.74
CA PHE A 290 -28.94 -8.34 8.21
C PHE A 290 -28.46 -6.99 8.77
N GLY A 291 -29.24 -6.38 9.66
CA GLY A 291 -28.82 -5.21 10.43
C GLY A 291 -28.58 -3.92 9.63
N ASN A 292 -29.11 -3.80 8.42
CA ASN A 292 -28.92 -2.60 7.60
C ASN A 292 -29.79 -1.44 8.10
N THR A 293 -29.27 -0.21 8.11
CA THR A 293 -29.97 1.01 8.56
C THR A 293 -30.04 2.03 7.42
N GLY A 294 -31.23 2.55 7.12
CA GLY A 294 -31.56 3.27 5.89
C GLY A 294 -32.24 2.34 4.87
N SER A 295 -32.36 2.73 3.60
CA SER A 295 -33.24 2.03 2.65
C SER A 295 -32.55 1.49 1.39
N GLY A 296 -33.01 0.33 0.91
CA GLY A 296 -32.54 -0.29 -0.34
C GLY A 296 -31.14 -0.92 -0.25
N ASN A 297 -30.65 -1.21 0.95
CA ASN A 297 -29.32 -1.83 1.13
C ASN A 297 -29.39 -3.36 0.95
N ILE A 298 -28.33 -3.97 0.40
CA ILE A 298 -28.23 -5.42 0.17
C ILE A 298 -26.96 -5.96 0.83
N GLY A 299 -27.09 -6.63 1.97
CA GLY A 299 -25.99 -7.31 2.67
C GLY A 299 -26.07 -7.18 4.18
N ILE A 300 -24.94 -6.90 4.85
CA ILE A 300 -24.86 -6.92 6.32
C ILE A 300 -24.37 -5.58 6.87
N GLY A 301 -25.12 -4.99 7.82
CA GLY A 301 -24.67 -3.87 8.65
C GLY A 301 -24.40 -2.55 7.91
N ASN A 302 -24.92 -2.37 6.69
CA ASN A 302 -24.74 -1.13 5.94
C ASN A 302 -25.58 0.00 6.55
N THR A 303 -25.07 1.24 6.52
CA THR A 303 -25.71 2.44 7.05
C THR A 303 -25.80 3.51 5.96
N GLY A 304 -27.00 4.00 5.67
CA GLY A 304 -27.29 4.86 4.51
C GLY A 304 -28.21 4.15 3.52
N ASN A 305 -28.22 4.57 2.25
CA ASN A 305 -29.18 4.08 1.25
C ASN A 305 -28.47 3.44 0.06
N GLY A 306 -29.08 2.41 -0.54
CA GLY A 306 -28.59 1.79 -1.77
C GLY A 306 -27.23 1.08 -1.68
N ASN A 307 -26.71 0.81 -0.48
CA ASN A 307 -25.40 0.17 -0.31
C ASN A 307 -25.48 -1.35 -0.48
N ILE A 308 -24.49 -1.94 -1.15
CA ILE A 308 -24.38 -3.37 -1.40
C ILE A 308 -23.10 -3.91 -0.74
N GLY A 309 -23.21 -4.95 0.09
CA GLY A 309 -22.10 -5.63 0.74
C GLY A 309 -22.11 -5.52 2.27
N PHE A 310 -20.96 -5.23 2.90
CA PHE A 310 -20.77 -5.44 4.34
C PHE A 310 -20.27 -4.18 5.05
N GLY A 311 -21.06 -3.60 5.96
CA GLY A 311 -20.61 -2.51 6.85
C GLY A 311 -20.32 -1.18 6.16
N ASN A 312 -20.89 -0.92 4.98
CA ASN A 312 -20.66 0.32 4.25
C ASN A 312 -21.44 1.51 4.85
N GLY A 313 -20.96 2.72 4.56
CA GLY A 313 -21.60 3.99 4.87
C GLY A 313 -21.49 4.40 6.35
N GLY A 314 -20.38 4.10 7.01
CA GLY A 314 -20.15 4.32 8.46
C GLY A 314 -20.31 5.77 9.00
N PHE A 315 -20.57 6.76 8.14
CA PHE A 315 -20.97 8.12 8.52
C PHE A 315 -22.19 8.65 7.72
N GLY A 316 -23.06 7.76 7.24
CA GLY A 316 -24.21 8.10 6.38
C GLY A 316 -23.85 8.12 4.90
N GLY A 317 -23.20 7.06 4.43
CA GLY A 317 -22.78 6.92 3.03
C GLY A 317 -23.82 6.20 2.16
N ASP A 318 -24.07 6.71 0.96
CA ASP A 318 -25.06 6.16 0.02
C ASP A 318 -24.40 5.48 -1.21
N ASN A 319 -25.09 4.52 -1.83
CA ASN A 319 -24.74 3.87 -3.10
C ASN A 319 -23.35 3.19 -3.15
N ASN A 320 -22.82 2.74 -2.02
CA ASN A 320 -21.52 2.06 -1.98
C ASN A 320 -21.64 0.58 -2.28
N ILE A 321 -20.71 0.00 -3.05
CA ILE A 321 -20.65 -1.43 -3.36
C ILE A 321 -19.34 -2.00 -2.83
N GLY A 322 -19.35 -2.72 -1.72
CA GLY A 322 -18.11 -3.12 -1.07
C GLY A 322 -18.16 -3.62 0.38
N ILE A 323 -17.04 -3.47 1.07
CA ILE A 323 -16.90 -3.80 2.50
C ILE A 323 -16.33 -2.59 3.25
N GLY A 324 -17.02 -2.06 4.26
CA GLY A 324 -16.51 -1.04 5.18
C GLY A 324 -16.31 0.36 4.60
N LEU A 325 -16.90 0.66 3.43
CA LEU A 325 -16.72 1.94 2.73
C LEU A 325 -17.28 3.13 3.54
N GLY A 326 -16.64 4.30 3.47
CA GLY A 326 -16.89 5.40 4.41
C GLY A 326 -17.62 6.63 3.83
N GLY A 327 -17.53 6.85 2.52
CA GLY A 327 -18.20 7.95 1.82
C GLY A 327 -19.44 7.50 1.05
N SER A 328 -19.75 8.15 -0.07
CA SER A 328 -20.85 7.76 -0.98
C SER A 328 -20.34 7.46 -2.39
N ASN A 329 -21.06 6.60 -3.12
CA ASN A 329 -20.78 6.13 -4.48
C ASN A 329 -19.39 5.46 -4.64
N GLN A 330 -18.93 4.75 -3.60
CA GLN A 330 -17.63 4.06 -3.60
C GLN A 330 -17.75 2.59 -4.02
N LEU A 331 -16.69 2.04 -4.63
CA LEU A 331 -16.59 0.63 -5.03
C LEU A 331 -15.31 0.02 -4.43
N GLY A 332 -15.40 -1.13 -3.76
CA GLY A 332 -14.25 -1.90 -3.27
C GLY A 332 -14.21 -2.10 -1.75
N PHE A 333 -13.04 -1.92 -1.12
CA PHE A 333 -12.85 -2.20 0.31
C PHE A 333 -12.46 -0.91 1.05
N GLY A 334 -13.27 -0.52 2.02
CA GLY A 334 -13.01 0.58 2.95
C GLY A 334 -11.91 0.25 3.94
N GLY A 335 -11.40 1.28 4.61
CA GLY A 335 -10.08 1.22 5.25
C GLY A 335 -8.92 1.26 4.24
N LEU A 336 -9.08 0.69 3.03
CA LEU A 336 -8.11 0.86 1.95
C LEU A 336 -8.22 2.22 1.27
N ASN A 337 -9.36 2.91 1.27
CA ASN A 337 -9.40 4.33 0.88
C ASN A 337 -10.19 5.15 1.92
N SER A 338 -9.85 6.43 2.07
CA SER A 338 -10.55 7.37 2.97
C SER A 338 -10.84 8.70 2.29
N GLY A 339 -11.95 9.36 2.67
CA GLY A 339 -12.48 10.53 1.96
C GLY A 339 -13.34 10.17 0.74
N THR A 340 -13.33 10.99 -0.32
CA THR A 340 -14.37 11.03 -1.36
C THR A 340 -13.85 10.84 -2.78
N GLY A 341 -14.48 9.97 -3.59
CA GLY A 341 -14.21 9.86 -5.03
C GLY A 341 -12.80 9.37 -5.41
N ASN A 342 -12.06 8.73 -4.50
CA ASN A 342 -10.76 8.14 -4.81
C ASN A 342 -10.93 6.82 -5.58
N THR A 343 -10.04 6.53 -6.53
CA THR A 343 -10.03 5.33 -7.38
C THR A 343 -8.72 4.56 -7.20
N GLY A 344 -8.79 3.25 -6.94
CA GLY A 344 -7.62 2.40 -6.64
C GLY A 344 -7.54 2.04 -5.15
N LEU A 345 -6.35 1.93 -4.56
CA LEU A 345 -6.14 1.49 -3.16
C LEU A 345 -5.19 2.41 -2.38
N PHE A 346 -5.27 2.41 -1.06
CA PHE A 346 -4.45 3.17 -0.11
C PHE A 346 -4.51 4.70 -0.26
N ASN A 347 -5.52 5.25 -0.95
CA ASN A 347 -5.65 6.69 -1.17
C ASN A 347 -6.46 7.38 -0.05
N SER A 348 -6.02 8.56 0.39
CA SER A 348 -6.68 9.35 1.43
C SER A 348 -6.96 10.78 0.95
N GLY A 349 -8.16 11.29 1.15
CA GLY A 349 -8.57 12.64 0.73
C GLY A 349 -9.59 12.60 -0.40
N SER A 350 -9.46 13.41 -1.45
CA SER A 350 -10.50 13.54 -2.49
C SER A 350 -10.00 13.38 -3.92
N GLY A 351 -10.67 12.55 -4.73
CA GLY A 351 -10.47 12.47 -6.18
C GLY A 351 -9.13 11.90 -6.66
N ASN A 352 -8.36 11.25 -5.78
CA ASN A 352 -7.05 10.68 -6.15
C ASN A 352 -7.22 9.37 -6.93
N THR A 353 -6.34 9.09 -7.88
CA THR A 353 -6.37 7.88 -8.72
C THR A 353 -5.05 7.11 -8.64
N GLY A 354 -5.10 5.82 -8.31
CA GLY A 354 -3.94 4.93 -8.25
C GLY A 354 -3.72 4.34 -6.86
N PHE A 355 -2.46 4.35 -6.39
CA PHE A 355 -2.06 3.65 -5.17
C PHE A 355 -1.37 4.55 -4.15
N GLY A 356 -1.88 4.62 -2.91
CA GLY A 356 -1.17 5.25 -1.80
C GLY A 356 -1.12 6.78 -1.81
N ASN A 357 -1.96 7.46 -2.59
CA ASN A 357 -1.88 8.93 -2.75
C ASN A 357 -2.66 9.66 -1.65
N SER A 358 -2.14 10.79 -1.15
CA SER A 358 -2.74 11.56 -0.06
C SER A 358 -3.02 13.02 -0.43
N GLY A 359 -4.24 13.51 -0.17
CA GLY A 359 -4.68 14.87 -0.45
C GLY A 359 -5.71 14.92 -1.59
N THR A 360 -5.53 15.76 -2.61
CA THR A 360 -6.60 16.06 -3.59
C THR A 360 -6.18 15.89 -5.05
N GLY A 361 -6.82 14.98 -5.79
CA GLY A 361 -6.72 14.90 -7.25
C GLY A 361 -5.37 14.41 -7.79
N ASN A 362 -4.55 13.72 -7.00
CA ASN A 362 -3.28 13.17 -7.45
C ASN A 362 -3.48 11.90 -8.31
N TRP A 363 -2.60 11.64 -9.26
CA TRP A 363 -2.63 10.45 -10.12
C TRP A 363 -1.29 9.67 -10.10
N GLY A 364 -1.34 8.39 -9.76
CA GLY A 364 -0.18 7.49 -9.79
C GLY A 364 0.07 6.79 -8.46
N LEU A 365 1.31 6.76 -7.99
CA LEU A 365 1.74 5.97 -6.83
C LEU A 365 2.42 6.84 -5.76
N GLY A 366 1.84 6.89 -4.55
CA GLY A 366 2.48 7.45 -3.36
C GLY A 366 2.66 8.98 -3.36
N ASN A 367 1.90 9.71 -4.17
CA ASN A 367 2.00 11.17 -4.23
C ASN A 367 1.24 11.85 -3.08
N SER A 368 1.74 12.96 -2.55
CA SER A 368 1.12 13.70 -1.44
C SER A 368 0.86 15.18 -1.75
N GLY A 369 -0.21 15.75 -1.21
CA GLY A 369 -0.68 17.09 -1.53
C GLY A 369 -1.73 17.07 -2.64
N SER A 370 -1.61 17.87 -3.70
CA SER A 370 -2.69 18.01 -4.69
C SER A 370 -2.27 18.03 -6.16
N PHE A 371 -3.03 17.36 -7.03
CA PHE A 371 -2.87 17.34 -8.50
C PHE A 371 -1.52 16.84 -9.02
N ASN A 372 -0.71 16.17 -8.20
CA ASN A 372 0.57 15.61 -8.65
C ASN A 372 0.36 14.36 -9.51
N THR A 373 1.19 14.16 -10.54
CA THR A 373 1.13 13.02 -11.47
C THR A 373 2.44 12.24 -11.50
N GLY A 374 2.39 10.93 -11.27
CA GLY A 374 3.55 10.03 -11.32
C GLY A 374 3.81 9.31 -10.00
N PHE A 375 5.06 9.32 -9.52
CA PHE A 375 5.52 8.49 -8.42
C PHE A 375 6.19 9.31 -7.30
N GLY A 376 5.69 9.20 -6.07
CA GLY A 376 6.35 9.73 -4.87
C GLY A 376 6.51 11.25 -4.80
N ASN A 377 5.78 12.02 -5.62
CA ASN A 377 5.86 13.48 -5.61
C ASN A 377 5.07 14.06 -4.44
N SER A 378 5.58 15.11 -3.79
CA SER A 378 4.92 15.78 -2.66
C SER A 378 4.71 17.28 -2.94
N GLY A 379 3.56 17.84 -2.58
CA GLY A 379 3.23 19.25 -2.78
C GLY A 379 2.11 19.44 -3.81
N ARG A 380 2.28 20.28 -4.84
CA ARG A 380 1.17 20.61 -5.76
C ARG A 380 1.54 20.61 -7.25
N ALA A 381 0.80 19.83 -8.04
CA ALA A 381 0.86 19.80 -9.51
C ALA A 381 2.25 19.44 -10.09
N ASN A 382 3.05 18.67 -9.34
CA ASN A 382 4.31 18.13 -9.83
C ASN A 382 4.08 16.94 -10.78
N THR A 383 4.95 16.75 -11.77
CA THR A 383 4.88 15.66 -12.75
C THR A 383 6.20 14.89 -12.81
N GLY A 384 6.15 13.57 -12.63
CA GLY A 384 7.32 12.67 -12.75
C GLY A 384 7.61 11.87 -11.48
N PHE A 385 8.85 11.91 -10.99
CA PHE A 385 9.34 11.05 -9.92
C PHE A 385 9.95 11.87 -8.78
N TYR A 386 9.51 11.65 -7.54
CA TYR A 386 10.12 12.17 -6.31
C TYR A 386 10.30 13.70 -6.23
N ASN A 387 9.49 14.48 -6.94
CA ASN A 387 9.57 15.94 -6.88
C ASN A 387 8.82 16.48 -5.65
N ALA A 388 9.44 17.39 -4.90
CA ALA A 388 8.88 18.01 -3.71
C ALA A 388 8.69 19.53 -3.89
N GLY A 389 7.47 20.03 -3.70
CA GLY A 389 7.10 21.46 -3.86
C GLY A 389 5.99 21.66 -4.90
N ILE A 390 6.04 22.72 -5.71
CA ILE A 390 4.90 23.13 -6.57
C ILE A 390 5.30 23.22 -8.05
N VAL A 391 4.59 22.54 -8.95
CA VAL A 391 4.74 22.63 -10.44
C VAL A 391 6.14 22.23 -10.94
N ASN A 392 6.80 21.28 -10.25
CA ASN A 392 8.04 20.67 -10.73
C ASN A 392 7.76 19.61 -11.81
N THR A 393 8.63 19.48 -12.81
CA THR A 393 8.55 18.42 -13.84
C THR A 393 9.89 17.70 -14.00
N GLY A 394 9.90 16.37 -13.82
CA GLY A 394 11.07 15.50 -14.05
C GLY A 394 11.39 14.58 -12.86
N ILE A 395 12.66 14.46 -12.48
CA ILE A 395 13.12 13.53 -11.42
C ILE A 395 13.77 14.29 -10.26
N GLY A 396 13.28 14.10 -9.04
CA GLY A 396 13.98 14.44 -7.80
C GLY A 396 14.17 15.94 -7.52
N ASN A 397 13.37 16.83 -8.13
CA ASN A 397 13.49 18.27 -7.90
C ASN A 397 12.83 18.68 -6.58
N VAL A 398 13.47 19.56 -5.81
CA VAL A 398 12.99 20.06 -4.51
C VAL A 398 12.85 21.59 -4.57
N GLY A 399 11.70 22.14 -4.21
CA GLY A 399 11.33 23.55 -4.44
C GLY A 399 10.23 23.67 -5.49
N ASN A 400 10.06 24.82 -6.13
CA ASN A 400 8.90 25.11 -6.99
C ASN A 400 9.29 25.44 -8.44
N TYR A 401 8.43 25.14 -9.41
CA TYR A 401 8.55 25.51 -10.83
C TYR A 401 9.82 24.98 -11.54
N ASN A 402 10.45 23.92 -11.03
CA ASN A 402 11.66 23.34 -11.62
C ASN A 402 11.33 22.43 -12.82
N THR A 403 12.16 22.42 -13.85
CA THR A 403 12.03 21.51 -15.01
C THR A 403 13.34 20.80 -15.30
N GLY A 404 13.37 19.47 -15.17
CA GLY A 404 14.55 18.63 -15.39
C GLY A 404 14.83 17.72 -14.21
N ASN A 405 16.11 17.53 -13.85
CA ASN A 405 16.52 16.49 -12.89
C ASN A 405 17.36 17.06 -11.73
N TYR A 406 17.02 16.67 -10.50
CA TYR A 406 17.78 16.94 -9.26
C TYR A 406 18.11 18.42 -8.97
N ASN A 407 17.24 19.34 -9.38
CA ASN A 407 17.37 20.76 -9.01
C ASN A 407 16.82 21.01 -7.59
N VAL A 408 17.42 21.92 -6.83
CA VAL A 408 17.07 22.19 -5.42
C VAL A 408 16.97 23.70 -5.17
N GLY A 409 15.75 24.22 -5.16
CA GLY A 409 15.41 25.65 -5.17
C GLY A 409 14.21 25.88 -6.08
N ASP A 410 13.87 27.14 -6.36
CA ASP A 410 12.72 27.50 -7.19
C ASP A 410 13.13 27.91 -8.62
N PHE A 411 12.28 27.68 -9.64
CA PHE A 411 12.42 28.12 -11.04
C PHE A 411 13.64 27.60 -11.83
N ASN A 412 14.29 26.52 -11.42
CA ASN A 412 15.44 25.98 -12.15
C ASN A 412 15.05 25.21 -13.44
N THR A 413 15.86 25.28 -14.49
CA THR A 413 15.69 24.50 -15.71
C THR A 413 16.97 23.78 -16.11
N GLY A 414 16.93 22.44 -16.14
CA GLY A 414 18.04 21.56 -16.52
C GLY A 414 18.39 20.55 -15.42
N GLU A 415 19.69 20.31 -15.18
CA GLU A 415 20.15 19.18 -14.34
C GLU A 415 21.14 19.56 -13.23
N PHE A 416 20.85 19.13 -12.01
CA PHE A 416 21.66 19.31 -10.80
C PHE A 416 21.98 20.78 -10.48
N ASN A 417 20.98 21.68 -10.46
CA ASN A 417 21.18 23.06 -10.01
C ASN A 417 20.61 23.31 -8.60
N PRO A 418 21.44 23.47 -7.54
CA PRO A 418 21.00 23.99 -6.24
C PRO A 418 21.00 25.53 -6.20
N GLY A 419 20.00 26.13 -5.55
CA GLY A 419 19.66 27.55 -5.59
C GLY A 419 18.52 27.85 -6.56
N ASP A 420 18.09 29.10 -6.64
CA ASP A 420 16.87 29.51 -7.36
C ASP A 420 17.17 30.10 -8.75
N THR A 421 16.30 29.87 -9.74
CA THR A 421 16.28 30.50 -11.08
C THR A 421 17.49 30.19 -11.95
N ASN A 422 18.15 29.03 -11.76
CA ASN A 422 19.27 28.63 -12.60
C ASN A 422 18.80 27.99 -13.92
N THR A 423 19.52 28.25 -15.01
CA THR A 423 19.26 27.62 -16.32
C THR A 423 20.53 26.94 -16.86
N GLY A 424 20.45 25.63 -17.07
CA GLY A 424 21.55 24.79 -17.56
C GLY A 424 21.89 23.65 -16.60
N SER A 425 23.16 23.46 -16.26
CA SER A 425 23.56 22.27 -15.49
C SER A 425 24.60 22.55 -14.41
N HIS A 426 24.50 21.84 -13.28
CA HIS A 426 25.50 21.84 -12.21
C HIS A 426 25.78 23.23 -11.58
N ASN A 427 24.89 24.21 -11.75
CA ASN A 427 25.07 25.54 -11.18
C ASN A 427 24.63 25.58 -9.72
N THR A 428 25.47 26.09 -8.82
CA THR A 428 25.22 26.14 -7.36
C THR A 428 25.18 27.59 -6.87
N GLY A 429 24.03 28.05 -6.42
CA GLY A 429 23.72 29.46 -6.13
C GLY A 429 22.52 29.92 -6.97
N ASN A 430 22.16 31.19 -6.91
CA ASN A 430 20.92 31.71 -7.49
C ASN A 430 21.15 32.44 -8.83
N ILE A 431 20.18 32.39 -9.75
CA ILE A 431 20.10 33.16 -11.00
C ILE A 431 21.29 32.92 -11.95
N ASN A 432 21.87 31.72 -11.94
CA ASN A 432 23.00 31.38 -12.82
C ASN A 432 22.52 30.86 -14.18
N THR A 433 23.17 31.25 -15.27
CA THR A 433 22.90 30.71 -16.62
C THR A 433 24.14 30.09 -17.24
N GLY A 434 24.07 28.79 -17.51
CA GLY A 434 25.10 28.00 -18.20
C GLY A 434 25.49 26.73 -17.43
N TRP A 435 26.79 26.50 -17.22
CA TRP A 435 27.26 25.18 -16.74
C TRP A 435 28.34 25.29 -15.65
N ALA A 436 28.11 24.60 -14.53
CA ALA A 436 29.06 24.45 -13.42
C ALA A 436 29.54 25.78 -12.80
N ASN A 437 28.68 26.80 -12.78
CA ASN A 437 28.93 28.04 -12.04
C ASN A 437 28.66 27.84 -10.53
N THR A 438 29.37 28.55 -9.66
CA THR A 438 29.18 28.53 -8.20
C THR A 438 29.13 29.96 -7.67
N GLY A 439 28.14 30.28 -6.83
CA GLY A 439 27.79 31.65 -6.43
C GLY A 439 26.53 32.16 -7.16
N ASP A 440 26.14 33.40 -6.90
CA ASP A 440 24.89 33.98 -7.39
C ASP A 440 25.07 34.86 -8.64
N LEU A 441 24.01 35.03 -9.44
CA LEU A 441 23.89 35.89 -10.64
C LEU A 441 24.90 35.62 -11.77
N ASN A 442 25.55 34.44 -11.82
CA ASN A 442 26.62 34.20 -12.79
C ASN A 442 26.13 33.79 -14.18
N THR A 443 26.68 34.42 -15.23
CA THR A 443 26.41 34.02 -16.63
C THR A 443 27.67 33.45 -17.29
N GLY A 444 27.57 32.23 -17.81
CA GLY A 444 28.62 31.53 -18.56
C GLY A 444 28.96 30.15 -17.99
N ALA A 445 30.22 29.79 -17.82
CA ALA A 445 30.58 28.48 -17.26
C ALA A 445 31.85 28.48 -16.40
N PHE A 446 31.86 27.60 -15.39
CA PHE A 446 32.94 27.41 -14.42
C PHE A 446 33.33 28.67 -13.61
N ASN A 447 32.42 29.63 -13.45
CA ASN A 447 32.62 30.81 -12.60
C ASN A 447 32.49 30.47 -11.11
N ILE A 448 33.20 31.18 -10.22
CA ILE A 448 33.21 30.94 -8.77
C ILE A 448 33.15 32.26 -7.98
N GLY A 449 32.04 32.53 -7.32
CA GLY A 449 31.74 33.76 -6.59
C GLY A 449 30.51 34.47 -7.16
N ASP A 450 30.11 35.60 -6.57
CA ASP A 450 28.84 36.27 -6.92
C ASP A 450 28.97 37.34 -8.02
N MET A 451 27.89 37.50 -8.80
CA MET A 451 27.66 38.51 -9.85
C MET A 451 28.67 38.52 -11.01
N ASN A 452 29.32 37.40 -11.31
CA ASN A 452 30.29 37.33 -12.41
C ASN A 452 29.64 37.16 -13.78
N ASN A 453 30.29 37.63 -14.83
CA ASN A 453 29.88 37.40 -16.21
C ASN A 453 31.08 37.00 -17.06
N GLY A 454 31.08 35.77 -17.61
CA GLY A 454 32.18 35.23 -18.40
C GLY A 454 32.42 33.73 -18.19
N PHE A 455 33.67 33.30 -18.37
CA PHE A 455 34.11 31.92 -18.15
C PHE A 455 35.29 31.90 -17.17
N PHE A 456 35.29 30.96 -16.22
CA PHE A 456 36.34 30.81 -15.21
C PHE A 456 36.60 32.07 -14.35
N ALA A 457 35.61 32.96 -14.22
CA ALA A 457 35.68 34.14 -13.37
C ALA A 457 35.74 33.74 -11.88
N ARG A 458 36.41 34.56 -11.05
CA ARG A 458 36.65 34.25 -9.63
C ARG A 458 36.58 35.48 -8.74
N GLY A 459 35.72 35.43 -7.72
CA GLY A 459 35.50 36.48 -6.74
C GLY A 459 34.06 37.01 -6.75
N ASP A 460 33.70 37.76 -5.71
CA ASP A 460 32.34 38.27 -5.52
C ASP A 460 32.22 39.72 -5.97
N GLY A 461 31.07 40.05 -6.57
CA GLY A 461 30.77 41.40 -7.06
C GLY A 461 31.68 41.84 -8.20
N ALA A 462 32.22 40.91 -8.99
CA ALA A 462 32.99 41.18 -10.20
C ALA A 462 32.06 41.71 -11.32
N ALA A 463 31.58 42.95 -11.08
CA ALA A 463 30.38 43.61 -11.59
C ALA A 463 29.06 43.43 -10.76
N ASN A 464 29.05 43.84 -9.46
CA ASN A 464 27.99 44.61 -8.71
C ASN A 464 27.79 44.24 -7.18
N ALA A 465 26.83 44.82 -6.40
CA ALA A 465 26.78 44.74 -4.90
C ALA A 465 25.40 45.07 -4.15
N GLY A 466 25.25 44.76 -2.81
CA GLY A 466 24.05 44.71 -1.85
C GLY A 466 23.40 46.02 -1.22
N PHE A 467 22.94 46.23 0.06
CA PHE A 467 22.60 45.45 1.33
C PHE A 467 21.63 46.23 2.36
N SER A 468 21.41 45.86 3.67
CA SER A 468 20.31 46.36 4.62
C SER A 468 20.49 46.21 6.20
N TYR A 469 19.47 46.51 7.09
CA TYR A 469 19.33 46.01 8.53
C TYR A 469 17.90 46.13 9.24
N THR A 470 17.74 45.50 10.42
CA THR A 470 16.57 45.28 11.34
C THR A 470 16.28 46.39 12.40
N MET A 471 15.15 46.30 13.14
CA MET A 471 14.77 47.21 14.25
C MET A 471 14.63 46.50 15.61
N THR A 472 15.53 46.84 16.55
CA THR A 472 15.18 46.90 18.00
C THR A 472 14.36 48.17 18.22
N ILE A 473 13.40 48.20 19.15
CA ILE A 473 12.67 49.43 19.51
C ILE A 473 13.11 49.95 20.89
N PRO A 474 14.27 50.64 21.01
CA PRO A 474 14.61 51.37 22.22
C PRO A 474 13.52 52.33 22.69
N GLU A 475 13.60 52.63 23.98
CA GLU A 475 12.76 53.51 24.77
C GLU A 475 12.31 54.81 24.07
N ILE A 476 10.98 55.01 23.95
CA ILE A 476 10.33 56.14 23.26
C ILE A 476 9.79 57.15 24.29
N PRO A 477 10.47 58.30 24.54
CA PRO A 477 9.97 59.36 25.42
C PRO A 477 8.91 60.27 24.76
N ILE A 478 7.73 60.30 25.36
CA ILE A 478 6.63 61.23 25.09
C ILE A 478 6.90 62.54 25.85
N ASN A 479 6.84 63.71 25.20
CA ASN A 479 6.87 65.01 25.89
C ASN A 479 6.06 66.11 25.18
N LEU A 480 5.05 66.67 25.86
CA LEU A 480 4.08 67.69 25.40
C LEU A 480 3.56 68.50 26.62
N PRO A 481 2.97 69.73 26.52
CA PRO A 481 2.66 70.53 25.32
C PRO A 481 2.92 72.09 25.36
N LEU A 482 3.15 72.67 24.16
CA LEU A 482 2.52 73.90 23.59
C LEU A 482 2.77 75.35 24.13
N SER A 483 3.20 76.26 23.23
CA SER A 483 2.65 77.64 23.05
C SER A 483 3.02 78.30 21.69
N VAL A 484 2.58 79.55 21.41
CA VAL A 484 2.21 80.07 20.05
C VAL A 484 2.90 81.43 19.64
N PRO A 485 3.09 81.80 18.33
CA PRO A 485 4.28 82.59 17.84
C PRO A 485 4.08 83.91 17.00
N LEU A 486 5.18 84.47 16.41
CA LEU A 486 5.25 85.66 15.48
C LEU A 486 6.38 85.56 14.37
N HIS A 487 6.72 86.63 13.59
CA HIS A 487 7.08 86.52 12.13
C HIS A 487 7.91 87.67 11.41
N ILE A 488 9.06 87.36 10.73
CA ILE A 488 9.68 87.97 9.47
C ILE A 488 10.20 89.47 9.50
N PRO A 489 11.00 90.11 8.56
CA PRO A 489 11.44 89.87 7.13
C PRO A 489 12.98 89.98 6.78
N VAL A 490 13.39 90.54 5.59
CA VAL A 490 14.64 90.42 4.75
C VAL A 490 14.85 91.72 3.87
N GLU A 491 15.95 92.20 3.22
CA GLU A 491 17.30 91.74 2.73
C GLU A 491 18.48 92.71 3.17
N GLY A 492 19.64 93.09 2.55
CA GLY A 492 20.39 92.98 1.23
C GLY A 492 21.32 94.23 0.96
N ARG A 493 22.43 94.39 0.17
CA ARG A 493 23.39 93.65 -0.74
C ARG A 493 24.84 94.33 -0.67
N THR A 494 25.84 94.48 -1.59
CA THR A 494 26.17 94.19 -3.04
C THR A 494 27.72 94.39 -3.39
N THR A 495 28.27 93.72 -4.44
CA THR A 495 29.52 93.91 -5.30
C THR A 495 30.86 94.57 -4.83
N GLU A 496 32.08 94.21 -5.28
CA GLU A 496 32.70 93.01 -5.94
C GLU A 496 34.25 93.21 -6.13
N ILE A 497 35.06 92.13 -6.25
CA ILE A 497 36.19 91.84 -7.20
C ILE A 497 36.76 90.44 -6.83
N VAL A 498 37.31 89.66 -7.79
CA VAL A 498 37.20 88.18 -7.79
C VAL A 498 38.50 87.44 -8.24
N LEU A 499 38.41 86.09 -8.25
CA LEU A 499 39.04 85.07 -9.13
C LEU A 499 40.32 84.32 -8.67
N ALA A 500 40.44 83.01 -8.94
CA ALA A 500 39.45 81.91 -8.94
C ALA A 500 40.18 80.54 -8.91
N PRO A 501 39.80 79.57 -8.05
CA PRO A 501 40.16 78.16 -8.26
C PRO A 501 39.47 77.63 -9.52
N PHE A 502 40.15 76.77 -10.27
CA PHE A 502 39.61 76.05 -11.44
C PHE A 502 38.74 74.85 -10.97
N LYS A 503 38.29 73.97 -11.88
CA LYS A 503 37.64 72.70 -11.47
C LYS A 503 38.05 71.52 -12.37
N ILE A 504 38.74 70.53 -11.78
CA ILE A 504 38.73 69.14 -12.25
C ILE A 504 37.38 68.55 -11.77
N PRO A 505 36.66 67.70 -12.52
CA PRO A 505 35.41 67.12 -12.05
C PRO A 505 35.59 65.89 -11.15
N ALA A 506 34.61 65.62 -10.28
CA ALA A 506 34.42 64.28 -9.71
C ALA A 506 33.84 63.37 -10.81
N ILE A 507 34.25 62.11 -10.86
CA ILE A 507 33.66 61.09 -11.73
C ILE A 507 32.71 60.24 -10.88
N PRO A 508 31.37 60.36 -11.06
CA PRO A 508 30.42 59.62 -10.24
C PRO A 508 30.39 58.12 -10.58
N LEU A 509 30.49 57.27 -9.56
CA LEU A 509 30.01 55.89 -9.58
C LEU A 509 29.06 55.75 -8.40
N ASP A 510 27.80 55.41 -8.66
CA ASP A 510 26.81 55.10 -7.62
C ASP A 510 25.90 53.94 -8.06
N PHE A 511 25.32 53.29 -7.05
CA PHE A 511 24.52 52.06 -7.07
C PHE A 511 25.27 50.73 -7.28
N PRO A 512 24.90 49.62 -6.57
CA PRO A 512 24.07 49.56 -5.35
C PRO A 512 24.85 49.34 -4.04
N ALA A 513 26.08 48.78 -4.02
CA ALA A 513 26.94 48.82 -2.82
C ALA A 513 28.47 48.80 -3.03
N LEU A 514 28.98 49.38 -4.12
CA LEU A 514 30.35 49.92 -4.11
C LEU A 514 30.46 51.20 -4.93
N SER A 515 29.80 52.25 -4.43
CA SER A 515 29.91 53.60 -4.95
C SER A 515 31.25 54.24 -4.60
N GLY A 516 31.79 55.10 -5.47
CA GLY A 516 33.13 55.66 -5.28
C GLY A 516 33.52 56.66 -6.36
N THR A 517 34.12 57.78 -5.93
CA THR A 517 34.57 58.85 -6.85
C THR A 517 35.98 59.27 -6.47
N VAL A 518 36.92 59.25 -7.42
CA VAL A 518 38.32 59.61 -7.18
C VAL A 518 38.60 60.99 -7.76
N GLY A 519 39.04 61.92 -6.91
CA GLY A 519 39.16 63.34 -7.24
C GLY A 519 37.81 64.07 -7.21
N PRO A 520 37.80 65.42 -7.25
CA PRO A 520 38.87 66.29 -7.75
C PRO A 520 39.56 67.15 -6.68
N ILE A 521 40.66 67.81 -7.08
CA ILE A 521 41.45 68.71 -6.22
C ILE A 521 41.51 70.10 -6.84
N GLN A 522 41.14 71.16 -6.09
CA GLN A 522 41.56 72.53 -6.40
C GLN A 522 41.93 73.40 -5.21
N MET A 523 42.72 74.43 -5.51
CA MET A 523 43.27 75.40 -4.57
C MET A 523 42.91 76.84 -4.95
N PRO A 524 42.63 77.72 -3.96
CA PRO A 524 41.95 79.01 -4.14
C PRO A 524 42.85 80.10 -4.75
N PRO A 525 42.23 81.12 -5.37
CA PRO A 525 42.29 82.46 -4.76
C PRO A 525 40.92 83.12 -4.47
N ILE A 526 40.68 83.41 -3.19
CA ILE A 526 40.39 84.71 -2.55
C ILE A 526 39.65 85.80 -3.35
N ARG A 527 38.59 86.40 -2.76
CA ARG A 527 38.41 87.85 -2.45
C ARG A 527 37.08 88.14 -1.73
N VAL A 528 36.97 89.29 -1.05
CA VAL A 528 35.86 89.70 -0.15
C VAL A 528 35.69 91.23 -0.13
N SER A 529 34.44 91.73 -0.02
CA SER A 529 34.08 93.06 0.52
C SER A 529 32.64 93.07 1.09
N GLY A 530 32.23 94.11 1.83
CA GLY A 530 31.14 94.07 2.84
C GLY A 530 29.75 94.68 2.53
N PRO A 531 28.77 94.54 3.46
CA PRO A 531 27.33 94.86 3.34
C PRO A 531 26.98 96.36 3.64
N PHE A 532 25.75 96.89 3.79
CA PHE A 532 24.48 96.45 4.46
C PHE A 532 23.27 97.28 3.89
N ILE A 533 21.97 97.20 4.26
CA ILE A 533 21.25 96.87 5.52
C ILE A 533 20.28 95.65 5.33
N SER A 534 18.98 95.54 5.65
CA SER A 534 17.92 96.40 6.24
C SER A 534 16.72 95.66 6.92
N ILE A 535 16.65 95.72 8.25
CA ILE A 535 15.50 95.98 9.19
C ILE A 535 14.05 95.71 8.67
N ALA A 536 13.18 94.82 9.20
CA ALA A 536 12.85 94.29 10.56
C ALA A 536 11.78 95.06 11.39
N VAL A 537 10.83 94.33 12.01
CA VAL A 537 10.30 94.51 13.40
C VAL A 537 9.03 93.66 13.64
N GLY A 538 9.02 92.91 14.75
CA GLY A 538 7.84 92.28 15.34
C GLY A 538 8.13 91.95 16.82
N SER A 539 7.51 92.69 17.73
CA SER A 539 7.70 92.65 19.19
C SER A 539 6.63 93.57 19.81
N PRO A 540 5.95 93.23 20.93
CA PRO A 540 6.47 92.43 22.05
C PRO A 540 5.53 91.31 22.57
N GLU A 541 5.98 90.66 23.66
CA GLU A 541 5.19 89.93 24.67
C GLU A 541 4.36 88.67 24.28
N THR A 542 4.63 87.58 25.02
CA THR A 542 3.87 86.31 25.12
C THR A 542 3.88 85.38 23.88
N ARG A 543 3.90 84.04 24.01
CA ARG A 543 3.89 83.11 25.19
C ARG A 543 5.18 82.26 25.16
N LEU A 544 5.94 82.05 26.24
CA LEU A 544 5.65 81.30 27.50
C LEU A 544 5.35 79.82 27.26
N GLY A 545 6.20 78.89 27.73
CA GLY A 545 6.07 77.43 27.48
C GLY A 545 6.22 76.53 28.73
N VAL A 546 5.76 75.28 28.62
CA VAL A 546 5.74 74.22 29.66
C VAL A 546 6.01 72.85 29.01
N SER A 547 6.43 71.83 29.78
CA SER A 547 6.76 70.47 29.30
C SER A 547 6.49 69.37 30.34
N VAL A 548 6.15 68.15 29.92
CA VAL A 548 5.97 66.95 30.77
C VAL A 548 6.45 65.70 30.02
N ALA A 549 7.42 64.94 30.55
CA ALA A 549 8.09 63.84 29.83
C ALA A 549 7.95 62.44 30.48
N GLY A 550 7.95 61.37 29.67
CA GLY A 550 8.04 59.95 30.12
C GLY A 550 7.98 58.91 28.98
N SER A 551 8.51 57.70 29.17
CA SER A 551 8.93 56.80 28.07
C SER A 551 8.43 55.33 28.11
N VAL A 552 8.46 54.63 26.95
CA VAL A 552 8.10 53.19 26.80
C VAL A 552 8.97 52.45 25.77
N GLY A 553 9.42 51.22 26.09
CA GLY A 553 10.23 50.32 25.22
C GLY A 553 11.67 50.13 25.72
N PRO A 554 12.47 49.14 25.26
CA PRO A 554 12.12 47.98 24.41
C PRO A 554 11.43 46.83 25.16
N ILE A 555 10.59 46.05 24.47
CA ILE A 555 9.97 44.82 25.00
C ILE A 555 10.10 43.70 23.97
N ASN A 556 10.72 42.57 24.36
CA ASN A 556 10.80 41.30 23.63
C ASN A 556 10.64 40.13 24.64
N ILE A 557 9.45 39.88 25.20
CA ILE A 557 9.28 38.98 26.38
C ILE A 557 7.94 38.16 26.38
N PRO A 558 7.97 36.81 26.57
CA PRO A 558 6.79 35.94 26.79
C PRO A 558 6.73 35.26 28.20
N ILE A 559 5.53 35.02 28.79
CA ILE A 559 5.31 34.62 30.23
C ILE A 559 4.04 33.69 30.43
N ILE A 560 3.86 32.99 31.59
CA ILE A 560 3.02 31.75 31.82
C ILE A 560 1.95 31.82 33.00
N ASN A 561 1.16 30.74 33.32
CA ASN A 561 -0.17 30.66 34.03
C ASN A 561 -0.37 29.48 35.08
N ILE A 562 -1.29 29.56 36.11
CA ILE A 562 -1.64 28.53 37.16
C ILE A 562 -3.12 28.64 37.77
N PRO A 563 -3.85 27.55 38.20
CA PRO A 563 -5.25 27.53 38.77
C PRO A 563 -5.50 26.90 40.21
N ALA A 564 -6.76 26.79 40.71
CA ALA A 564 -7.17 26.21 42.06
C ALA A 564 -8.62 25.58 42.17
N ALA A 565 -9.08 25.15 43.38
CA ALA A 565 -10.12 24.08 43.65
C ALA A 565 -11.32 24.43 44.63
N PRO A 566 -12.37 23.56 44.84
CA PRO A 566 -13.72 23.96 45.34
C PRO A 566 -14.26 23.40 46.70
N GLY A 567 -15.27 24.09 47.28
CA GLY A 567 -16.15 23.61 48.39
C GLY A 567 -16.79 24.75 49.22
N PHE A 568 -17.99 24.58 49.84
CA PHE A 568 -18.64 25.66 50.63
C PHE A 568 -19.53 25.16 51.79
N GLY A 569 -19.27 25.63 53.02
CA GLY A 569 -20.24 25.54 54.14
C GLY A 569 -20.28 24.24 54.96
N ASN A 570 -19.21 23.43 54.98
CA ASN A 570 -19.09 22.24 55.85
C ASN A 570 -18.14 22.48 57.03
N THR A 571 -18.43 21.88 58.18
CA THR A 571 -17.57 21.87 59.38
C THR A 571 -17.10 20.43 59.64
N THR A 572 -16.09 20.01 58.88
CA THR A 572 -15.66 18.62 58.75
C THR A 572 -14.14 18.50 58.65
N ASP A 573 -13.53 17.58 59.39
CA ASP A 573 -12.06 17.43 59.48
C ASP A 573 -11.37 16.92 58.20
N ALA A 574 -12.11 16.71 57.11
CA ALA A 574 -11.60 16.27 55.80
C ALA A 574 -12.41 16.88 54.63
N PRO A 575 -11.85 16.99 53.40
CA PRO A 575 -12.56 17.53 52.24
C PRO A 575 -13.90 16.83 51.99
N SER A 576 -14.99 17.59 52.04
CA SER A 576 -16.37 17.09 52.06
C SER A 576 -17.28 18.00 51.23
N SER A 577 -18.19 17.40 50.44
CA SER A 577 -19.04 18.12 49.45
C SER A 577 -20.52 18.13 49.86
N GLY A 578 -21.13 19.31 49.87
CA GLY A 578 -22.50 19.53 50.35
C GLY A 578 -22.60 20.80 51.19
N PHE A 579 -23.74 20.98 51.88
CA PHE A 579 -23.98 22.13 52.75
C PHE A 579 -24.26 21.66 54.19
N PHE A 580 -23.64 22.31 55.18
CA PHE A 580 -23.94 22.13 56.61
C PHE A 580 -23.84 20.69 57.12
N ASN A 581 -22.74 20.00 56.81
CA ASN A 581 -22.37 18.73 57.45
C ASN A 581 -21.43 18.96 58.64
N SER A 582 -21.61 18.20 59.73
CA SER A 582 -20.86 18.36 60.98
C SER A 582 -20.38 17.02 61.54
N GLY A 583 -19.07 16.82 61.65
CA GLY A 583 -18.49 15.57 62.11
C GLY A 583 -17.02 15.41 61.71
N ARG A 584 -16.45 14.23 61.97
CA ARG A 584 -15.01 13.94 61.85
C ARG A 584 -14.49 13.72 60.41
N GLY A 585 -15.15 14.33 59.41
CA GLY A 585 -14.85 14.15 57.98
C GLY A 585 -15.68 13.05 57.29
N GLY A 586 -15.59 13.02 55.95
CA GLY A 586 -16.09 11.89 55.13
C GLY A 586 -17.56 11.96 54.70
N THR A 587 -18.20 13.14 54.68
CA THR A 587 -19.67 13.27 54.54
C THR A 587 -20.12 14.03 53.29
N SER A 588 -21.26 13.63 52.72
CA SER A 588 -21.94 14.39 51.66
C SER A 588 -23.47 14.37 51.80
N GLY A 589 -24.10 15.52 51.53
CA GLY A 589 -25.55 15.72 51.74
C GLY A 589 -25.85 16.99 52.55
N PHE A 590 -26.93 16.93 53.33
CA PHE A 590 -27.48 18.06 54.10
C PHE A 590 -27.87 17.61 55.51
N GLY A 591 -27.21 18.15 56.55
CA GLY A 591 -27.59 17.94 57.95
C GLY A 591 -27.38 16.53 58.51
N ASN A 592 -26.22 15.92 58.29
CA ASN A 592 -25.84 14.62 58.87
C ASN A 592 -24.90 14.78 60.08
N PHE A 593 -24.98 13.85 61.05
CA PHE A 593 -24.17 13.84 62.28
C PHE A 593 -23.48 12.48 62.49
N GLY A 594 -22.15 12.48 62.33
CA GLY A 594 -21.29 11.30 62.45
C GLY A 594 -20.27 11.20 61.30
N PRO A 595 -19.22 10.38 61.43
CA PRO A 595 -18.31 10.07 60.32
C PRO A 595 -18.98 9.15 59.28
N ASP A 596 -18.52 9.21 58.03
CA ASP A 596 -18.87 8.29 56.94
C ASP A 596 -20.38 8.12 56.68
N THR A 597 -21.11 9.23 56.58
CA THR A 597 -22.57 9.25 56.32
C THR A 597 -22.96 10.08 55.09
N SER A 598 -24.00 9.64 54.39
CA SER A 598 -24.63 10.39 53.29
C SER A 598 -26.15 10.25 53.25
N GLY A 599 -26.83 11.33 52.85
CA GLY A 599 -28.29 11.44 52.82
C GLY A 599 -28.84 12.67 53.54
N PHE A 600 -30.04 12.54 54.11
CA PHE A 600 -30.73 13.54 54.93
C PHE A 600 -30.98 12.99 56.34
N PHE A 601 -30.54 13.74 57.36
CA PHE A 601 -30.86 13.51 58.78
C PHE A 601 -30.61 12.07 59.29
N ASN A 602 -29.40 11.53 59.09
CA ASN A 602 -28.96 10.26 59.69
C ASN A 602 -28.12 10.49 60.96
N PHE A 603 -28.20 9.54 61.91
CA PHE A 603 -27.53 9.62 63.23
C PHE A 603 -26.75 8.33 63.53
N THR A 604 -25.42 8.40 63.54
CA THR A 604 -24.52 7.30 63.94
C THR A 604 -23.57 7.73 65.06
N ARG A 605 -23.04 6.74 65.81
CA ARG A 605 -22.08 6.98 66.89
C ARG A 605 -20.64 6.54 66.62
N ASN A 606 -20.34 5.77 65.57
CA ASN A 606 -18.96 5.34 65.27
C ASN A 606 -18.67 4.89 63.83
N LEU A 607 -19.62 4.24 63.13
CA LEU A 607 -19.40 3.69 61.78
C LEU A 607 -20.62 3.97 60.87
N GLY A 608 -20.38 4.08 59.56
CA GLY A 608 -21.27 4.73 58.60
C GLY A 608 -22.67 4.13 58.39
N SER A 609 -23.54 4.95 57.80
CA SER A 609 -24.92 4.61 57.39
C SER A 609 -25.40 5.54 56.26
N SER A 610 -26.32 5.07 55.43
CA SER A 610 -26.91 5.85 54.33
C SER A 610 -28.41 5.58 54.15
N GLY A 611 -29.15 6.61 53.77
CA GLY A 611 -30.61 6.57 53.59
C GLY A 611 -31.33 7.72 54.29
N VAL A 612 -32.50 7.41 54.88
CA VAL A 612 -33.36 8.34 55.61
C VAL A 612 -33.89 7.65 56.87
N LEU A 613 -33.73 8.28 58.04
CA LEU A 613 -34.29 7.84 59.33
C LEU A 613 -33.94 6.39 59.72
N ASN A 614 -32.65 6.02 59.61
CA ASN A 614 -32.12 4.76 60.15
C ASN A 614 -31.50 4.96 61.55
N ALA A 615 -31.56 3.93 62.41
CA ALA A 615 -31.04 3.96 63.78
C ALA A 615 -30.41 2.62 64.19
N GLY A 616 -29.09 2.59 64.37
CA GLY A 616 -28.33 1.41 64.77
C GLY A 616 -26.87 1.45 64.30
N LEU A 617 -26.31 0.29 63.94
CA LEU A 617 -24.93 0.13 63.45
C LEU A 617 -24.91 -0.72 62.18
N LEU A 618 -24.18 -0.25 61.16
CA LEU A 618 -24.07 -0.85 59.82
C LEU A 618 -25.45 -1.12 59.20
N GLN A 619 -26.09 -0.04 58.71
CA GLN A 619 -27.44 -0.05 58.15
C GLN A 619 -27.54 0.76 56.86
N SER A 620 -28.34 0.28 55.90
CA SER A 620 -28.78 1.03 54.72
C SER A 620 -30.21 0.68 54.30
N GLY A 621 -30.96 1.69 53.84
CA GLY A 621 -32.35 1.55 53.40
C GLY A 621 -33.28 2.57 54.05
N ILE A 622 -34.53 2.16 54.28
CA ILE A 622 -35.59 2.98 54.90
C ILE A 622 -36.18 2.20 56.08
N HIS A 623 -36.22 2.82 57.26
CA HIS A 623 -36.94 2.35 58.45
C HIS A 623 -36.53 0.93 58.92
N ASN A 624 -35.25 0.74 59.24
CA ASN A 624 -34.70 -0.52 59.78
C ASN A 624 -34.29 -0.38 61.26
N PHE A 625 -34.47 -1.45 62.05
CA PHE A 625 -34.13 -1.50 63.48
C PHE A 625 -33.34 -2.78 63.82
N GLY A 626 -32.07 -2.62 64.25
CA GLY A 626 -31.19 -3.74 64.60
C GLY A 626 -29.72 -3.53 64.17
N ASN A 627 -28.96 -4.62 64.13
CA ASN A 627 -27.50 -4.62 63.91
C ASN A 627 -27.14 -5.46 62.68
N SER A 628 -26.44 -4.84 61.71
CA SER A 628 -26.02 -5.46 60.43
C SER A 628 -27.22 -5.92 59.57
N ILE A 629 -28.01 -4.96 59.06
CA ILE A 629 -29.27 -5.18 58.31
C ILE A 629 -29.37 -4.22 57.11
N SER A 630 -29.89 -4.69 55.98
CA SER A 630 -30.18 -3.84 54.81
C SER A 630 -31.48 -4.22 54.09
N GLY A 631 -32.31 -3.23 53.74
CA GLY A 631 -33.54 -3.43 52.98
C GLY A 631 -34.69 -2.51 53.41
N PHE A 632 -35.92 -3.05 53.31
CA PHE A 632 -37.18 -2.38 53.65
C PHE A 632 -37.96 -3.25 54.65
N GLU A 633 -38.33 -2.68 55.81
CA GLU A 633 -39.10 -3.33 56.89
C GLU A 633 -38.57 -4.70 57.37
N ASN A 634 -37.26 -4.80 57.63
CA ASN A 634 -36.66 -6.00 58.23
C ASN A 634 -36.53 -5.84 59.76
N THR A 635 -36.99 -6.85 60.53
CA THR A 635 -36.97 -6.86 62.00
C THR A 635 -36.15 -8.05 62.52
N SER A 636 -35.21 -7.80 63.43
CA SER A 636 -34.48 -8.88 64.12
C SER A 636 -35.22 -9.37 65.37
N ASN A 637 -35.07 -10.66 65.66
CA ASN A 637 -35.48 -11.31 66.89
C ASN A 637 -34.28 -11.68 67.80
N LEU A 638 -33.15 -11.00 67.63
CA LEU A 638 -31.99 -10.98 68.53
C LEU A 638 -31.85 -9.59 69.19
N ASP A 639 -31.20 -9.54 70.35
CA ASP A 639 -30.90 -8.29 71.06
C ASP A 639 -29.81 -7.47 70.34
N LEU A 640 -29.80 -6.15 70.56
CA LEU A 640 -29.08 -5.14 69.76
C LEU A 640 -27.55 -5.31 69.72
N GLU A 641 -26.98 -6.04 70.68
CA GLU A 641 -25.54 -6.33 70.75
C GLU A 641 -25.08 -7.45 69.78
N PHE A 642 -26.00 -8.26 69.24
CA PHE A 642 -25.69 -9.40 68.38
C PHE A 642 -26.00 -9.14 66.89
N ARG A 643 -25.19 -9.71 65.97
CA ARG A 643 -25.38 -9.55 64.52
C ARG A 643 -26.45 -10.49 63.98
N ALA A 644 -27.40 -9.94 63.22
CA ALA A 644 -28.53 -10.70 62.66
C ALA A 644 -28.32 -11.19 61.21
N LEU A 645 -27.56 -10.44 60.40
CA LEU A 645 -27.19 -10.80 59.02
C LEU A 645 -28.38 -11.17 58.11
N ASN A 646 -29.41 -10.32 58.07
CA ASN A 646 -30.54 -10.44 57.15
C ASN A 646 -30.50 -9.37 56.04
N SER A 647 -30.90 -9.76 54.83
CA SER A 647 -31.09 -8.85 53.69
C SER A 647 -32.28 -9.30 52.84
N GLY A 648 -33.14 -8.36 52.42
CA GLY A 648 -34.29 -8.65 51.57
C GLY A 648 -35.52 -7.83 51.94
N LEU A 649 -36.69 -8.43 51.72
CA LEU A 649 -38.00 -7.79 51.85
C LEU A 649 -38.93 -8.74 52.63
N GLY A 650 -39.20 -8.43 53.90
CA GLY A 650 -40.13 -9.19 54.76
C GLY A 650 -39.56 -10.45 55.45
N ASN A 651 -38.26 -10.50 55.74
CA ASN A 651 -37.62 -11.69 56.35
C ASN A 651 -37.56 -11.63 57.90
N VAL A 652 -37.89 -12.75 58.56
CA VAL A 652 -37.86 -12.91 60.03
C VAL A 652 -36.98 -14.11 60.42
N GLY A 653 -35.92 -13.87 61.18
CA GLY A 653 -34.92 -14.87 61.59
C GLY A 653 -33.51 -14.32 61.62
N ASN A 654 -32.51 -15.19 61.75
CA ASN A 654 -31.08 -14.85 61.76
C ASN A 654 -30.30 -15.63 60.68
N HIS A 655 -29.56 -14.91 59.84
CA HIS A 655 -28.84 -15.41 58.64
C HIS A 655 -29.73 -15.86 57.46
N LEU A 656 -30.67 -15.01 57.02
CA LEU A 656 -31.54 -15.28 55.86
C LEU A 656 -31.46 -14.19 54.78
N SER A 657 -31.48 -14.63 53.52
CA SER A 657 -31.53 -13.75 52.34
C SER A 657 -32.42 -14.35 51.24
N GLY A 658 -33.12 -13.49 50.49
CA GLY A 658 -34.06 -13.86 49.44
C GLY A 658 -35.52 -13.52 49.75
N ILE A 659 -36.44 -14.23 49.08
CA ILE A 659 -37.89 -14.04 49.14
C ILE A 659 -38.55 -15.41 49.43
N PHE A 660 -39.22 -15.53 50.59
CA PHE A 660 -40.03 -16.69 51.03
C PHE A 660 -39.35 -18.09 50.97
N HIS A 661 -38.64 -18.50 52.03
CA HIS A 661 -38.00 -19.84 52.13
C HIS A 661 -38.34 -20.62 53.42
N ASN A 662 -38.13 -21.95 53.37
CA ASN A 662 -38.24 -22.91 54.48
C ASN A 662 -37.09 -23.95 54.39
N SER A 663 -36.82 -24.69 55.48
CA SER A 663 -35.70 -25.63 55.61
C SER A 663 -35.80 -26.84 54.67
N GLY A 664 -35.02 -26.84 53.58
CA GLY A 664 -34.92 -27.98 52.65
C GLY A 664 -33.92 -27.78 51.51
N GLY A 665 -33.64 -26.53 51.12
CA GLY A 665 -32.55 -26.18 50.18
C GLY A 665 -32.96 -26.02 48.72
N ALA A 666 -34.06 -26.63 48.29
CA ALA A 666 -34.67 -26.38 46.98
C ALA A 666 -36.21 -26.54 47.05
N SER A 667 -36.93 -25.73 46.28
CA SER A 667 -38.35 -25.97 45.99
C SER A 667 -38.49 -27.07 44.93
N THR A 668 -39.52 -27.90 45.00
CA THR A 668 -39.78 -28.99 44.03
C THR A 668 -40.87 -28.63 43.01
N PHE A 669 -41.19 -27.35 42.87
CA PHE A 669 -42.30 -26.88 42.04
C PHE A 669 -41.93 -26.86 40.54
N ASN A 670 -42.56 -27.73 39.76
CA ASN A 670 -42.54 -27.67 38.29
C ASN A 670 -43.82 -26.99 37.78
N PHE A 671 -43.72 -26.17 36.73
CA PHE A 671 -44.85 -25.50 36.08
C PHE A 671 -45.01 -25.98 34.63
N GLY A 672 -45.95 -26.89 34.39
CA GLY A 672 -46.24 -27.47 33.06
C GLY A 672 -46.37 -28.99 33.11
N TYR A 673 -46.52 -29.63 31.94
CA TYR A 673 -46.89 -31.05 31.85
C TYR A 673 -45.70 -31.96 31.53
N ALA A 674 -45.72 -33.20 32.03
CA ALA A 674 -44.75 -34.26 31.70
C ALA A 674 -43.26 -33.97 32.00
N ASN A 675 -42.95 -33.08 32.95
CA ASN A 675 -41.57 -32.85 33.40
C ASN A 675 -41.12 -33.92 34.42
N GLY A 676 -39.89 -34.40 34.31
CA GLY A 676 -39.21 -35.27 35.29
C GLY A 676 -37.95 -34.60 35.85
N GLY A 677 -37.95 -34.30 37.15
CA GLY A 677 -36.92 -33.50 37.83
C GLY A 677 -37.55 -32.32 38.59
N GLY A 678 -36.78 -31.29 38.96
CA GLY A 678 -37.26 -30.16 39.79
C GLY A 678 -37.02 -28.77 39.20
N LEU A 679 -37.86 -27.79 39.55
CA LEU A 679 -37.80 -26.39 39.11
C LEU A 679 -37.82 -26.18 37.59
N ASN A 680 -38.52 -27.05 36.87
CA ASN A 680 -38.76 -26.90 35.44
C ASN A 680 -40.00 -26.03 35.14
N PHE A 681 -39.92 -25.13 34.17
CA PHE A 681 -41.01 -24.28 33.71
C PHE A 681 -41.21 -24.45 32.19
N GLY A 682 -42.37 -24.95 31.78
CA GLY A 682 -42.65 -25.49 30.44
C GLY A 682 -42.94 -26.99 30.51
N SER A 683 -42.94 -27.72 29.38
CA SER A 683 -43.42 -29.12 29.34
C SER A 683 -42.42 -30.12 28.73
N ALA A 684 -42.53 -31.39 29.13
CA ALA A 684 -41.74 -32.53 28.63
C ALA A 684 -40.21 -32.44 28.87
N ASN A 685 -39.75 -31.73 29.90
CA ASN A 685 -38.33 -31.67 30.26
C ASN A 685 -37.89 -32.87 31.14
N LEU A 686 -36.67 -33.38 30.93
CA LEU A 686 -36.05 -34.44 31.72
C LEU A 686 -34.71 -33.96 32.31
N GLY A 687 -34.73 -33.61 33.59
CA GLY A 687 -33.66 -32.91 34.30
C GLY A 687 -34.24 -31.80 35.18
N SER A 688 -33.41 -30.93 35.74
CA SER A 688 -33.81 -29.88 36.69
C SER A 688 -33.42 -28.48 36.22
N PHE A 689 -34.12 -27.47 36.73
CA PHE A 689 -33.91 -26.04 36.43
C PHE A 689 -34.09 -25.65 34.96
N ASN A 690 -34.86 -26.41 34.16
CA ASN A 690 -35.07 -26.10 32.75
C ASN A 690 -36.23 -25.10 32.53
N LEU A 691 -36.01 -24.07 31.71
CA LEU A 691 -37.00 -23.04 31.36
C LEU A 691 -37.35 -23.11 29.87
N GLY A 692 -38.30 -23.96 29.50
CA GLY A 692 -38.75 -24.20 28.13
C GLY A 692 -39.35 -25.60 28.00
N ASN A 693 -39.40 -26.14 26.79
CA ASN A 693 -40.08 -27.40 26.48
C ASN A 693 -39.14 -28.44 25.87
N GLY A 694 -39.26 -29.70 26.29
CA GLY A 694 -38.58 -30.84 25.67
C GLY A 694 -37.07 -30.91 25.90
N ASN A 695 -36.52 -30.23 26.91
CA ASN A 695 -35.08 -30.30 27.21
C ASN A 695 -34.70 -31.60 27.91
N ILE A 696 -33.49 -32.09 27.68
CA ILE A 696 -32.91 -33.27 28.33
C ILE A 696 -31.56 -32.86 28.94
N GLY A 697 -31.42 -33.01 30.25
CA GLY A 697 -30.31 -32.49 31.06
C GLY A 697 -30.73 -31.31 31.95
N ASP A 698 -29.77 -30.73 32.67
CA ASP A 698 -30.03 -29.71 33.70
C ASP A 698 -29.71 -28.28 33.23
N PHE A 699 -30.39 -27.28 33.81
CA PHE A 699 -30.15 -25.84 33.63
C PHE A 699 -30.33 -25.28 32.20
N ASN A 700 -31.09 -25.94 31.32
CA ASN A 700 -31.32 -25.44 29.95
C ASN A 700 -32.43 -24.37 29.89
N ILE A 701 -32.23 -23.32 29.11
CA ILE A 701 -33.21 -22.23 28.91
C ILE A 701 -33.57 -22.15 27.42
N GLY A 702 -34.85 -22.24 27.08
CA GLY A 702 -35.39 -22.42 25.73
C GLY A 702 -35.81 -23.86 25.45
N ASP A 703 -36.16 -24.19 24.21
CA ASP A 703 -36.78 -25.49 23.85
C ASP A 703 -35.78 -26.49 23.21
N ALA A 704 -36.01 -27.78 23.46
CA ALA A 704 -35.41 -28.94 22.79
C ALA A 704 -33.87 -29.07 22.87
N ASN A 705 -33.23 -28.53 23.92
CA ASN A 705 -31.80 -28.74 24.15
C ASN A 705 -31.51 -30.13 24.74
N HIS A 706 -30.36 -30.71 24.42
CA HIS A 706 -29.89 -32.00 24.97
C HIS A 706 -28.44 -31.86 25.48
N GLY A 707 -28.30 -31.71 26.79
CA GLY A 707 -27.04 -31.44 27.50
C GLY A 707 -27.28 -30.57 28.74
N ILE A 708 -26.21 -30.04 29.31
CA ILE A 708 -26.24 -29.24 30.54
C ILE A 708 -25.98 -27.76 30.22
N ALA A 709 -26.73 -26.87 30.88
CA ALA A 709 -26.55 -25.42 30.89
C ALA A 709 -26.56 -24.73 29.51
N ASN A 710 -27.40 -25.20 28.57
CA ASN A 710 -27.56 -24.53 27.28
C ASN A 710 -28.57 -23.36 27.36
N PHE A 711 -28.28 -22.25 26.69
CA PHE A 711 -29.18 -21.10 26.55
C PHE A 711 -29.61 -20.93 25.09
N GLY A 712 -30.80 -21.37 24.75
CA GLY A 712 -31.49 -21.15 23.48
C GLY A 712 -32.25 -22.39 23.01
N PHE A 713 -32.21 -22.69 21.72
CA PHE A 713 -33.08 -23.67 21.07
C PHE A 713 -32.26 -24.77 20.38
N ALA A 714 -32.65 -26.02 20.58
CA ALA A 714 -32.15 -27.18 19.84
C ALA A 714 -30.61 -27.37 19.84
N ASN A 715 -29.93 -27.01 20.94
CA ASN A 715 -28.50 -27.31 21.10
C ASN A 715 -28.29 -28.78 21.55
N PHE A 716 -27.20 -29.42 21.11
CA PHE A 716 -26.85 -30.79 21.50
C PHE A 716 -25.37 -30.83 21.96
N GLY A 717 -25.15 -31.02 23.24
CA GLY A 717 -23.86 -30.80 23.94
C GLY A 717 -24.01 -29.84 25.12
N ASP A 718 -22.92 -29.55 25.82
CA ASP A 718 -22.95 -28.80 27.08
C ASP A 718 -22.48 -27.34 26.93
N ASN A 719 -23.02 -26.44 27.77
CA ASN A 719 -22.62 -25.03 27.91
C ASN A 719 -22.74 -24.16 26.62
N ASN A 720 -23.64 -24.48 25.69
CA ASN A 720 -23.82 -23.67 24.49
C ASN A 720 -24.76 -22.47 24.74
N PHE A 721 -24.41 -21.29 24.22
CA PHE A 721 -25.26 -20.09 24.23
C PHE A 721 -25.66 -19.73 22.80
N GLY A 722 -26.90 -20.03 22.42
CA GLY A 722 -27.48 -19.71 21.12
C GLY A 722 -28.36 -20.85 20.61
N PHE A 723 -28.41 -21.04 19.28
CA PHE A 723 -29.43 -21.87 18.62
C PHE A 723 -28.78 -22.92 17.71
N GLY A 724 -29.16 -24.19 17.84
CA GLY A 724 -28.79 -25.26 16.92
C GLY A 724 -27.31 -25.64 16.90
N ASN A 725 -26.57 -25.45 18.00
CA ASN A 725 -25.16 -25.87 18.07
C ASN A 725 -25.04 -27.38 18.36
N LEU A 726 -23.96 -28.00 17.86
CA LEU A 726 -23.63 -29.42 18.03
C LEU A 726 -22.20 -29.56 18.57
N GLY A 727 -22.05 -30.04 19.79
CA GLY A 727 -20.79 -30.01 20.56
C GLY A 727 -20.86 -29.01 21.71
N ASP A 728 -19.72 -28.71 22.34
CA ASP A 728 -19.68 -28.05 23.65
C ASP A 728 -19.12 -26.62 23.60
N PHE A 729 -19.55 -25.78 24.55
CA PHE A 729 -19.06 -24.41 24.78
C PHE A 729 -19.19 -23.44 23.59
N ASN A 730 -20.12 -23.66 22.65
CA ASN A 730 -20.30 -22.78 21.50
C ASN A 730 -21.16 -21.54 21.84
N LEU A 731 -20.72 -20.35 21.42
CA LEU A 731 -21.40 -19.07 21.63
C LEU A 731 -21.88 -18.51 20.29
N GLY A 732 -23.15 -18.73 19.94
CA GLY A 732 -23.81 -18.24 18.73
C GLY A 732 -24.67 -19.33 18.08
N PHE A 733 -24.86 -19.30 16.75
CA PHE A 733 -25.87 -20.16 16.10
C PHE A 733 -25.25 -21.17 15.10
N GLY A 734 -25.70 -22.43 15.15
CA GLY A 734 -25.40 -23.45 14.14
C GLY A 734 -23.94 -23.91 14.07
N ASN A 735 -23.15 -23.75 15.13
CA ASN A 735 -21.76 -24.21 15.15
C ASN A 735 -21.68 -25.73 15.39
N THR A 736 -20.68 -26.39 14.82
CA THR A 736 -20.42 -27.83 14.99
C THR A 736 -18.96 -28.05 15.42
N GLY A 737 -18.74 -28.52 16.65
CA GLY A 737 -17.42 -28.68 17.26
C GLY A 737 -17.36 -28.06 18.66
N VAL A 738 -16.17 -27.78 19.17
CA VAL A 738 -15.94 -27.27 20.53
C VAL A 738 -15.48 -25.81 20.53
N GLY A 739 -16.11 -24.99 21.39
CA GLY A 739 -15.60 -23.67 21.75
C GLY A 739 -15.64 -22.61 20.64
N ASN A 740 -16.52 -22.75 19.64
CA ASN A 740 -16.67 -21.75 18.57
C ASN A 740 -17.47 -20.53 19.04
N ILE A 741 -17.12 -19.35 18.54
CA ILE A 741 -17.82 -18.09 18.80
C ILE A 741 -18.32 -17.54 17.47
N GLY A 742 -19.62 -17.29 17.34
CA GLY A 742 -20.28 -16.78 16.15
C GLY A 742 -21.18 -17.81 15.48
N PHE A 743 -21.17 -17.90 14.15
CA PHE A 743 -22.26 -18.51 13.38
C PHE A 743 -21.76 -19.53 12.36
N GLY A 744 -22.31 -20.75 12.36
CA GLY A 744 -22.08 -21.74 11.32
C GLY A 744 -20.65 -22.25 11.19
N ASN A 745 -19.81 -22.12 12.23
CA ASN A 745 -18.44 -22.63 12.19
C ASN A 745 -18.41 -24.16 12.35
N THR A 746 -17.48 -24.84 11.69
CA THR A 746 -17.32 -26.30 11.72
C THR A 746 -15.88 -26.68 12.08
N GLY A 747 -15.68 -27.45 13.14
CA GLY A 747 -14.39 -27.67 13.80
C GLY A 747 -14.28 -26.87 15.10
N ASP A 748 -13.07 -26.70 15.63
CA ASP A 748 -12.88 -26.23 17.02
C ASP A 748 -12.25 -24.82 17.11
N TYR A 749 -12.64 -24.08 18.15
CA TYR A 749 -12.08 -22.77 18.54
C TYR A 749 -12.13 -21.67 17.45
N ASN A 750 -13.07 -21.73 16.50
CA ASN A 750 -13.20 -20.69 15.48
C ASN A 750 -13.98 -19.48 16.01
N ILE A 751 -13.59 -18.27 15.62
CA ILE A 751 -14.23 -17.01 16.03
C ILE A 751 -14.70 -16.26 14.77
N GLY A 752 -16.00 -16.25 14.52
CA GLY A 752 -16.66 -15.50 13.45
C GLY A 752 -17.72 -16.32 12.72
N PHE A 753 -17.72 -16.30 11.38
CA PHE A 753 -18.84 -16.80 10.57
C PHE A 753 -18.39 -17.82 9.52
N GLY A 754 -18.94 -19.04 9.55
CA GLY A 754 -18.78 -20.03 8.48
C GLY A 754 -17.36 -20.57 8.28
N ASN A 755 -16.49 -20.49 9.28
CA ASN A 755 -15.13 -21.04 9.19
C ASN A 755 -15.16 -22.57 9.30
N THR A 756 -14.26 -23.26 8.59
CA THR A 756 -14.16 -24.73 8.55
C THR A 756 -12.72 -25.16 8.86
N GLY A 757 -12.51 -25.79 10.01
CA GLY A 757 -11.21 -26.24 10.51
C GLY A 757 -10.96 -25.78 11.96
N GLY A 758 -9.70 -25.61 12.36
CA GLY A 758 -9.32 -25.29 13.74
C GLY A 758 -8.75 -23.88 13.91
N GLY A 759 -9.28 -23.12 14.87
CA GLY A 759 -8.68 -21.88 15.36
C GLY A 759 -8.65 -20.72 14.37
N ASN A 760 -9.63 -20.62 13.46
CA ASN A 760 -9.71 -19.50 12.52
C ASN A 760 -10.44 -18.29 13.12
N ILE A 761 -10.05 -17.07 12.74
CA ILE A 761 -10.69 -15.81 13.17
C ILE A 761 -11.17 -15.03 11.95
N GLY A 762 -12.48 -14.84 11.80
CA GLY A 762 -13.10 -14.03 10.76
C GLY A 762 -14.21 -14.76 9.99
N LEU A 763 -14.25 -14.66 8.66
CA LEU A 763 -15.34 -15.22 7.84
C LEU A 763 -14.88 -16.25 6.81
N ALA A 764 -15.61 -17.35 6.66
CA ALA A 764 -15.51 -18.31 5.56
C ALA A 764 -14.09 -18.87 5.29
N ASN A 765 -13.23 -18.96 6.31
CA ASN A 765 -11.89 -19.51 6.16
C ASN A 765 -11.92 -21.04 6.24
N THR A 766 -11.20 -21.71 5.34
CA THR A 766 -11.07 -23.17 5.27
C THR A 766 -9.63 -23.59 5.55
N GLY A 767 -9.44 -24.44 6.57
CA GLY A 767 -8.15 -24.90 7.09
C GLY A 767 -7.90 -24.38 8.52
N ASN A 768 -6.65 -24.24 8.95
CA ASN A 768 -6.31 -23.99 10.35
C ASN A 768 -5.57 -22.67 10.58
N GLY A 769 -5.85 -21.99 11.69
CA GLY A 769 -5.09 -20.83 12.17
C GLY A 769 -5.14 -19.59 11.28
N ASN A 770 -6.13 -19.46 10.40
CA ASN A 770 -6.25 -18.30 9.51
C ASN A 770 -6.96 -17.13 10.21
N TRP A 771 -6.48 -15.90 10.05
CA TRP A 771 -7.12 -14.68 10.57
C TRP A 771 -7.49 -13.76 9.40
N GLY A 772 -8.74 -13.80 8.97
CA GLY A 772 -9.17 -13.10 7.77
C GLY A 772 -10.54 -13.48 7.21
N VAL A 773 -10.73 -13.26 5.91
CA VAL A 773 -11.98 -13.54 5.20
C VAL A 773 -11.73 -14.38 3.95
N GLY A 774 -12.32 -15.57 3.86
CA GLY A 774 -12.39 -16.37 2.62
C GLY A 774 -11.12 -17.15 2.24
N PHE A 775 -10.26 -17.49 3.21
CA PHE A 775 -9.05 -18.27 2.93
C PHE A 775 -9.34 -19.74 2.60
N SER A 776 -8.45 -20.34 1.81
CA SER A 776 -8.31 -21.79 1.65
C SER A 776 -6.83 -22.12 1.81
N GLY A 777 -6.44 -22.60 2.98
CA GLY A 777 -5.03 -22.70 3.40
C GLY A 777 -4.89 -22.72 4.92
N SER A 778 -3.69 -22.45 5.45
CA SER A 778 -3.47 -22.40 6.91
C SER A 778 -2.43 -21.37 7.27
N ASN A 779 -2.58 -20.77 8.47
CA ASN A 779 -1.75 -19.68 8.99
C ASN A 779 -1.74 -18.41 8.09
N LEU A 780 -2.83 -18.14 7.35
CA LEU A 780 -2.95 -16.97 6.48
C LEU A 780 -3.59 -15.78 7.17
N PHE A 781 -3.21 -14.55 6.80
CA PHE A 781 -3.71 -13.30 7.37
C PHE A 781 -4.23 -12.34 6.27
N GLY A 782 -5.41 -11.73 6.47
CA GLY A 782 -5.99 -10.75 5.55
C GLY A 782 -7.26 -11.22 4.82
N PHE A 783 -7.25 -11.22 3.48
CA PHE A 783 -8.42 -11.58 2.66
C PHE A 783 -8.02 -12.66 1.63
N GLY A 784 -8.66 -13.83 1.72
CA GLY A 784 -8.54 -14.94 0.79
C GLY A 784 -9.21 -14.67 -0.55
N GLY A 785 -8.85 -15.46 -1.57
CA GLY A 785 -9.11 -15.14 -2.97
C GLY A 785 -8.21 -14.03 -3.54
N LEU A 786 -7.63 -13.16 -2.69
CA LEU A 786 -6.70 -12.11 -3.12
C LEU A 786 -5.23 -12.55 -3.12
N ASN A 787 -4.83 -13.62 -2.41
CA ASN A 787 -3.49 -14.20 -2.53
C ASN A 787 -3.59 -15.63 -3.06
N SER A 788 -2.61 -16.08 -3.86
CA SER A 788 -2.52 -17.45 -4.38
C SER A 788 -1.15 -18.08 -4.12
N GLY A 789 -1.14 -19.36 -3.76
CA GLY A 789 0.06 -20.05 -3.28
C GLY A 789 0.31 -19.83 -1.79
N SER A 790 1.55 -20.04 -1.34
CA SER A 790 1.94 -20.22 0.08
C SER A 790 2.68 -19.02 0.68
N ASN A 791 2.64 -18.88 2.00
CA ASN A 791 3.47 -17.97 2.80
C ASN A 791 3.40 -16.47 2.42
N ASN A 792 2.45 -16.05 1.57
CA ASN A 792 2.36 -14.67 1.09
C ASN A 792 1.73 -13.75 2.14
N THR A 793 2.38 -12.61 2.40
CA THR A 793 1.97 -11.60 3.39
C THR A 793 1.53 -10.33 2.69
N GLY A 794 0.30 -9.88 2.91
CA GLY A 794 -0.29 -8.70 2.24
C GLY A 794 -1.44 -9.09 1.30
N LEU A 795 -1.59 -8.45 0.13
CA LEU A 795 -2.73 -8.67 -0.79
C LEU A 795 -2.27 -8.77 -2.26
N PHE A 796 -3.02 -9.47 -3.11
CA PHE A 796 -2.77 -9.60 -4.56
C PHE A 796 -1.46 -10.33 -4.92
N ASN A 797 -0.82 -11.02 -3.97
CA ASN A 797 0.43 -11.74 -4.20
C ASN A 797 0.18 -13.16 -4.74
N SER A 798 1.04 -13.62 -5.65
CA SER A 798 0.98 -14.93 -6.32
C SER A 798 2.31 -15.68 -6.19
N GLY A 799 2.25 -16.96 -5.83
CA GLY A 799 3.44 -17.81 -5.67
C GLY A 799 3.78 -18.07 -4.21
N ASP A 800 5.05 -17.91 -3.81
CA ASP A 800 5.52 -18.35 -2.48
C ASP A 800 6.34 -17.29 -1.73
N GLY A 801 5.95 -16.99 -0.49
CA GLY A 801 6.74 -16.18 0.44
C GLY A 801 6.87 -14.69 0.10
N ASN A 802 6.02 -14.15 -0.78
CA ASN A 802 6.08 -12.75 -1.17
C ASN A 802 5.45 -11.85 -0.09
N THR A 803 6.02 -10.66 0.13
CA THR A 803 5.57 -9.69 1.13
C THR A 803 5.23 -8.33 0.50
N GLY A 804 4.02 -7.82 0.74
CA GLY A 804 3.53 -6.54 0.23
C GLY A 804 2.33 -6.71 -0.71
N PHE A 805 2.37 -6.10 -1.90
CA PHE A 805 1.22 -6.04 -2.80
C PHE A 805 1.54 -6.43 -4.24
N PHE A 806 0.64 -7.18 -4.90
CA PHE A 806 0.72 -7.51 -6.34
C PHE A 806 2.00 -8.25 -6.80
N ASN A 807 2.80 -8.81 -5.90
CA ASN A 807 4.05 -9.48 -6.27
C ASN A 807 3.78 -10.89 -6.82
N SER A 808 4.54 -11.33 -7.82
CA SER A 808 4.37 -12.64 -8.46
C SER A 808 5.68 -13.43 -8.54
N GLY A 809 5.69 -14.65 -8.02
CA GLY A 809 6.86 -15.54 -8.01
C GLY A 809 7.29 -15.90 -6.59
N LYS A 810 8.58 -15.70 -6.23
CA LYS A 810 9.15 -16.19 -4.96
C LYS A 810 9.86 -15.11 -4.15
N GLY A 811 9.48 -14.96 -2.88
CA GLY A 811 10.25 -14.19 -1.90
C GLY A 811 10.47 -12.71 -2.23
N ASN A 812 9.62 -12.11 -3.06
CA ASN A 812 9.74 -10.69 -3.41
C ASN A 812 9.17 -9.81 -2.28
N PHE A 813 9.74 -8.62 -2.07
CA PHE A 813 9.32 -7.66 -1.05
C PHE A 813 8.95 -6.31 -1.67
N GLY A 814 7.73 -5.82 -1.43
CA GLY A 814 7.26 -4.50 -1.87
C GLY A 814 6.04 -4.57 -2.78
N ILE A 815 6.04 -3.88 -3.93
CA ILE A 815 4.86 -3.68 -4.77
C ILE A 815 5.11 -4.13 -6.22
N GLY A 816 4.30 -5.06 -6.74
CA GLY A 816 4.24 -5.39 -8.17
C GLY A 816 5.49 -6.04 -8.75
N ASN A 817 6.40 -6.58 -7.92
CA ASN A 817 7.61 -7.22 -8.40
C ASN A 817 7.31 -8.60 -9.00
N THR A 818 8.06 -8.99 -10.04
CA THR A 818 7.86 -10.27 -10.74
C THR A 818 9.15 -11.09 -10.82
N GLY A 819 9.07 -12.39 -10.53
CA GLY A 819 10.21 -13.31 -10.49
C GLY A 819 10.64 -13.64 -9.06
N SER A 820 11.93 -13.52 -8.72
CA SER A 820 12.46 -14.01 -7.43
C SER A 820 13.31 -13.00 -6.66
N TYR A 821 13.05 -12.86 -5.35
CA TYR A 821 13.85 -12.09 -4.39
C TYR A 821 14.06 -10.60 -4.73
N ASN A 822 13.19 -9.99 -5.53
CA ASN A 822 13.28 -8.57 -5.84
C ASN A 822 12.72 -7.73 -4.67
N THR A 823 13.34 -6.59 -4.41
CA THR A 823 12.96 -5.66 -3.32
C THR A 823 12.64 -4.28 -3.87
N GLY A 824 11.43 -3.76 -3.59
CA GLY A 824 10.99 -2.42 -3.98
C GLY A 824 9.74 -2.44 -4.87
N ILE A 825 9.74 -1.73 -6.00
CA ILE A 825 8.54 -1.51 -6.82
C ILE A 825 8.75 -1.93 -8.28
N GLY A 826 7.92 -2.86 -8.79
CA GLY A 826 7.82 -3.16 -10.21
C GLY A 826 9.07 -3.76 -10.87
N ASN A 827 10.00 -4.32 -10.09
CA ASN A 827 11.20 -4.96 -10.64
C ASN A 827 10.86 -6.32 -11.26
N THR A 828 11.64 -6.77 -12.25
CA THR A 828 11.40 -8.02 -12.98
C THR A 828 12.63 -8.92 -13.03
N SER A 829 12.40 -10.24 -13.13
CA SER A 829 13.43 -11.29 -13.08
C SER A 829 14.00 -11.53 -11.67
N SER A 830 15.23 -11.16 -11.29
CA SER A 830 15.82 -11.67 -10.03
C SER A 830 16.72 -10.73 -9.21
N ALA A 831 16.54 -10.75 -7.89
CA ALA A 831 17.42 -10.11 -6.91
C ALA A 831 17.70 -8.61 -7.14
N ASN A 832 16.81 -7.90 -7.86
CA ASN A 832 16.95 -6.46 -8.08
C ASN A 832 16.43 -5.67 -6.87
N THR A 833 17.05 -4.52 -6.58
CA THR A 833 16.67 -3.64 -5.48
C THR A 833 16.38 -2.22 -6.00
N GLY A 834 15.19 -1.70 -5.70
CA GLY A 834 14.75 -0.35 -6.10
C GLY A 834 13.49 -0.38 -6.95
N ILE A 835 13.47 0.32 -8.10
CA ILE A 835 12.24 0.54 -8.88
C ILE A 835 12.43 0.24 -10.36
N GLY A 836 11.53 -0.57 -10.93
CA GLY A 836 11.41 -0.78 -12.37
C GLY A 836 12.63 -1.44 -13.04
N ASN A 837 13.55 -2.01 -12.27
CA ASN A 837 14.74 -2.67 -12.83
C ASN A 837 14.34 -4.00 -13.49
N THR A 838 14.97 -4.33 -14.61
CA THR A 838 14.65 -5.52 -15.41
C THR A 838 15.90 -6.34 -15.67
N GLY A 839 15.88 -7.60 -15.23
CA GLY A 839 17.00 -8.54 -15.35
C GLY A 839 17.48 -9.00 -13.98
N SER A 840 18.77 -8.88 -13.67
CA SER A 840 19.32 -9.53 -12.46
C SER A 840 20.34 -8.70 -11.67
N PHE A 841 20.19 -8.66 -10.34
CA PHE A 841 21.11 -8.00 -9.41
C PHE A 841 21.35 -6.49 -9.66
N ASN A 842 20.40 -5.79 -10.30
CA ASN A 842 20.50 -4.35 -10.48
C ASN A 842 20.05 -3.60 -9.21
N THR A 843 20.69 -2.46 -8.90
CA THR A 843 20.35 -1.61 -7.75
C THR A 843 20.07 -0.17 -8.20
N GLY A 844 18.90 0.36 -7.85
CA GLY A 844 18.50 1.73 -8.18
C GLY A 844 17.22 1.79 -9.01
N LEU A 845 17.21 2.58 -10.08
CA LEU A 845 15.99 2.96 -10.81
C LEU A 845 16.12 2.61 -12.30
N PHE A 846 15.15 1.87 -12.85
CA PHE A 846 14.95 1.61 -14.28
C PHE A 846 16.14 1.00 -15.04
N ASN A 847 17.06 0.33 -14.36
CA ASN A 847 18.18 -0.33 -15.03
C ASN A 847 17.71 -1.59 -15.79
N SER A 848 18.32 -1.85 -16.95
CA SER A 848 18.01 -2.98 -17.82
C SER A 848 19.25 -3.83 -18.06
N GLY A 849 19.13 -5.15 -17.87
CA GLY A 849 20.23 -6.10 -17.95
C GLY A 849 20.68 -6.58 -16.56
N SER A 850 21.98 -6.57 -16.24
CA SER A 850 22.46 -7.16 -14.97
C SER A 850 23.59 -6.40 -14.27
N LEU A 851 23.62 -6.48 -12.95
CA LEU A 851 24.69 -5.90 -12.09
C LEU A 851 24.88 -4.38 -12.25
N ASN A 852 23.88 -3.65 -12.76
CA ASN A 852 23.97 -2.20 -12.90
C ASN A 852 23.57 -1.48 -11.60
N THR A 853 24.24 -0.37 -11.27
CA THR A 853 23.94 0.45 -10.09
C THR A 853 23.73 1.92 -10.47
N GLY A 854 22.55 2.47 -10.17
CA GLY A 854 22.19 3.87 -10.42
C GLY A 854 20.86 4.04 -11.18
N LEU A 855 20.78 5.02 -12.08
CA LEU A 855 19.59 5.36 -12.87
C LEU A 855 19.73 4.94 -14.34
N SER A 856 18.75 4.19 -14.85
CA SER A 856 18.48 3.97 -16.29
C SER A 856 19.67 3.46 -17.11
N ASN A 857 20.57 2.66 -16.52
CA ASN A 857 21.65 2.03 -17.26
C ASN A 857 21.13 0.82 -18.07
N ALA A 858 21.63 0.62 -19.29
CA ALA A 858 21.23 -0.50 -20.16
C ALA A 858 22.44 -1.35 -20.58
N GLY A 859 22.46 -2.61 -20.15
CA GLY A 859 23.53 -3.58 -20.42
C GLY A 859 24.02 -4.23 -19.14
N SER A 860 25.33 -4.22 -18.84
CA SER A 860 25.82 -4.91 -17.62
C SER A 860 27.01 -4.28 -16.91
N THR A 861 26.98 -4.36 -15.58
CA THR A 861 28.06 -3.90 -14.69
C THR A 861 28.37 -2.40 -14.84
N ASN A 862 27.36 -1.58 -15.16
CA ASN A 862 27.52 -0.12 -15.23
C ASN A 862 27.23 0.52 -13.85
N THR A 863 27.98 1.56 -13.49
CA THR A 863 27.79 2.30 -12.22
C THR A 863 27.69 3.81 -12.48
N GLY A 864 26.61 4.44 -12.05
CA GLY A 864 26.26 5.84 -12.35
C GLY A 864 24.95 5.91 -13.14
N ASN A 865 24.77 6.93 -13.98
CA ASN A 865 23.47 7.21 -14.61
C ASN A 865 23.53 7.15 -16.15
N LEU A 866 22.48 6.61 -16.77
CA LEU A 866 22.21 6.66 -18.21
C LEU A 866 23.33 6.08 -19.10
N ASN A 867 24.12 5.13 -18.59
CA ASN A 867 25.14 4.43 -19.38
C ASN A 867 24.52 3.32 -20.25
N THR A 868 25.05 3.11 -21.45
CA THR A 868 24.63 2.01 -22.35
C THR A 868 25.83 1.18 -22.79
N GLY A 869 25.70 -0.15 -22.73
CA GLY A 869 26.80 -1.10 -22.93
C GLY A 869 27.26 -1.70 -21.60
N GLY A 870 28.56 -1.85 -21.35
CA GLY A 870 29.01 -2.53 -20.13
C GLY A 870 30.32 -2.05 -19.52
N VAL A 871 30.44 -2.25 -18.21
CA VAL A 871 31.61 -1.85 -17.39
C VAL A 871 31.91 -0.35 -17.48
N ASN A 872 30.89 0.49 -17.67
CA ASN A 872 31.04 1.95 -17.64
C ASN A 872 30.90 2.48 -16.21
N THR A 873 31.67 3.51 -15.85
CA THR A 873 31.60 4.19 -14.54
C THR A 873 31.48 5.71 -14.73
N GLY A 874 30.48 6.33 -14.11
CA GLY A 874 30.11 7.73 -14.32
C GLY A 874 28.81 7.84 -15.12
N ASP A 875 28.63 8.91 -15.91
CA ASP A 875 27.31 9.27 -16.44
C ASP A 875 27.27 9.43 -17.97
N PHE A 876 26.15 9.05 -18.60
CA PHE A 876 25.88 9.22 -20.03
C PHE A 876 26.93 8.57 -20.98
N ASN A 877 27.63 7.52 -20.57
CA ASN A 877 28.60 6.84 -21.44
C ASN A 877 27.93 5.81 -22.36
N THR A 878 28.35 5.73 -23.62
CA THR A 878 27.79 4.79 -24.61
C THR A 878 28.89 3.93 -25.25
N GLY A 879 28.84 2.62 -25.03
CA GLY A 879 29.89 1.66 -25.37
C GLY A 879 30.38 0.91 -24.13
N SER A 880 31.65 0.48 -24.07
CA SER A 880 32.13 -0.37 -22.96
C SER A 880 33.46 0.07 -22.35
N GLY A 881 33.58 -0.07 -21.03
CA GLY A 881 34.80 0.20 -20.27
C GLY A 881 35.16 1.69 -20.15
N ASN A 882 34.19 2.61 -20.30
CA ASN A 882 34.45 4.04 -20.17
C ASN A 882 34.43 4.49 -18.70
N THR A 883 35.16 5.56 -18.37
CA THR A 883 35.20 6.14 -17.01
C THR A 883 35.17 7.67 -17.06
N GLY A 884 34.13 8.27 -16.49
CA GLY A 884 33.84 9.71 -16.56
C GLY A 884 32.48 9.99 -17.19
N SER A 885 32.32 11.08 -17.96
CA SER A 885 31.00 11.54 -18.40
C SER A 885 30.87 11.81 -19.90
N TYR A 886 29.74 11.43 -20.51
CA TYR A 886 29.43 11.69 -21.93
C TYR A 886 30.47 11.15 -22.93
N ASN A 887 31.08 9.98 -22.67
CA ASN A 887 32.00 9.33 -23.60
C ASN A 887 31.27 8.36 -24.54
N ASN A 888 31.60 8.38 -25.83
CA ASN A 888 31.02 7.49 -26.85
C ASN A 888 32.10 6.66 -27.56
N GLY A 889 32.04 5.34 -27.37
CA GLY A 889 33.02 4.36 -27.84
C GLY A 889 33.51 3.49 -26.68
N ASN A 890 34.72 2.95 -26.74
CA ASN A 890 35.22 2.02 -25.72
C ASN A 890 36.54 2.47 -25.07
N LEU A 891 36.70 2.13 -23.80
CA LEU A 891 37.93 2.35 -23.01
C LEU A 891 38.35 3.84 -22.88
N ASN A 892 37.41 4.79 -22.94
CA ASN A 892 37.72 6.21 -22.76
C ASN A 892 37.76 6.61 -21.28
N THR A 893 38.63 7.56 -20.93
CA THR A 893 38.76 8.14 -19.58
C THR A 893 38.64 9.67 -19.66
N GLY A 894 37.85 10.28 -18.78
CA GLY A 894 37.55 11.72 -18.81
C GLY A 894 36.17 11.98 -19.41
N SER A 895 35.99 13.07 -20.18
CA SER A 895 34.63 13.47 -20.62
C SER A 895 34.53 14.00 -22.05
N PHE A 896 33.35 13.82 -22.67
CA PHE A 896 33.01 14.30 -24.02
C PHE A 896 33.90 13.74 -25.14
N ASN A 897 34.46 12.54 -24.95
CA ASN A 897 35.28 11.88 -25.96
C ASN A 897 34.41 11.05 -26.91
N SER A 898 34.65 11.14 -28.22
CA SER A 898 34.12 10.23 -29.24
C SER A 898 35.24 9.48 -29.95
N GLY A 899 35.19 8.15 -29.92
CA GLY A 899 36.27 7.26 -30.34
C GLY A 899 36.63 6.25 -29.25
N ASN A 900 37.78 5.59 -29.38
CA ASN A 900 38.22 4.56 -28.44
C ASN A 900 39.56 4.92 -27.80
N ARG A 901 39.78 4.44 -26.56
CA ARG A 901 41.05 4.56 -25.80
C ARG A 901 41.55 6.00 -25.58
N ASN A 902 40.66 6.98 -25.52
CA ASN A 902 41.02 8.36 -25.23
C ASN A 902 41.20 8.62 -23.72
N ASN A 903 42.00 9.62 -23.38
CA ASN A 903 42.23 10.09 -22.02
C ASN A 903 42.16 11.63 -21.99
N GLY A 904 41.30 12.20 -21.14
CA GLY A 904 41.08 13.65 -21.04
C GLY A 904 39.74 14.09 -21.65
N TYR A 905 39.73 15.23 -22.34
CA TYR A 905 38.49 15.93 -22.69
C TYR A 905 38.36 16.25 -24.18
N PHE A 906 37.13 16.13 -24.71
CA PHE A 906 36.71 16.57 -26.06
C PHE A 906 37.44 15.91 -27.26
N TRP A 907 38.10 14.77 -27.08
CA TRP A 907 38.75 14.06 -28.18
C TRP A 907 37.74 13.45 -29.15
N ARG A 908 38.00 13.48 -30.47
CA ARG A 908 37.05 13.02 -31.52
C ARG A 908 37.60 11.94 -32.46
N ALA A 909 38.71 11.32 -32.07
CA ALA A 909 39.38 10.24 -32.80
C ALA A 909 39.78 9.16 -31.79
N ASN A 910 40.34 8.05 -32.25
CA ASN A 910 40.92 7.06 -31.34
C ASN A 910 42.29 7.53 -30.79
N ASP A 911 42.65 6.96 -29.64
CA ASP A 911 43.99 6.93 -29.06
C ASP A 911 44.61 8.33 -28.80
N ARG A 912 43.86 9.23 -28.14
CA ARG A 912 44.28 10.61 -27.80
C ARG A 912 44.46 10.84 -26.31
N GLY A 913 45.38 11.74 -25.95
CA GLY A 913 45.75 12.04 -24.56
C GLY A 913 46.48 10.90 -23.82
N GLN A 914 46.89 9.86 -24.54
CA GLN A 914 47.83 8.85 -24.05
C GLN A 914 49.23 9.49 -23.94
N PHE A 915 49.95 9.23 -22.85
CA PHE A 915 51.34 9.67 -22.67
C PHE A 915 52.27 8.48 -22.78
N GLY A 916 53.26 8.58 -23.67
CA GLY A 916 54.41 7.67 -23.77
C GLY A 916 55.70 8.48 -23.88
N PHE A 917 56.83 7.89 -23.47
CA PHE A 917 58.14 8.52 -23.54
C PHE A 917 59.24 7.47 -23.75
N ASP A 918 60.07 7.68 -24.77
CA ASP A 918 61.25 6.86 -25.05
C ASP A 918 62.46 7.45 -24.31
N PHE A 919 63.13 6.65 -23.47
CA PHE A 919 64.36 7.07 -22.80
C PHE A 919 65.58 6.40 -23.43
N GLY A 920 66.17 7.08 -24.43
CA GLY A 920 67.43 6.69 -25.06
C GLY A 920 68.61 7.46 -24.49
N ILE A 921 69.72 6.77 -24.17
CA ILE A 921 70.99 7.45 -23.91
C ILE A 921 71.68 7.72 -25.24
N THR A 922 71.56 8.95 -25.73
CA THR A 922 72.33 9.46 -26.86
C THR A 922 73.77 9.69 -26.43
N MET A 923 74.66 8.71 -26.63
CA MET A 923 76.10 8.96 -26.52
C MET A 923 76.52 9.94 -27.63
N PRO A 924 77.07 11.12 -27.29
CA PRO A 924 77.54 12.07 -28.30
C PRO A 924 78.70 11.44 -29.08
N GLY A 925 78.75 11.70 -30.39
CA GLY A 925 79.72 11.06 -31.29
C GLY A 925 81.15 11.29 -30.83
N ILE A 926 81.88 10.20 -30.61
CA ILE A 926 83.28 10.26 -30.14
C ILE A 926 84.15 10.66 -31.33
N PRO A 927 84.90 11.79 -31.27
CA PRO A 927 85.76 12.20 -32.37
C PRO A 927 87.02 11.35 -32.41
N LEU A 928 87.09 10.41 -33.36
CA LEU A 928 88.27 9.57 -33.59
C LEU A 928 89.25 10.29 -34.53
N ASN A 929 90.16 11.10 -33.98
CA ASN A 929 91.11 11.86 -34.78
C ASN A 929 92.42 11.08 -34.99
N ILE A 930 92.66 10.58 -36.21
CA ILE A 930 93.86 9.83 -36.60
C ILE A 930 94.65 10.65 -37.63
N GLY A 931 95.65 11.39 -37.16
CA GLY A 931 96.54 12.17 -38.02
C GLY A 931 97.74 11.36 -38.52
N VAL A 932 97.93 11.28 -39.85
CA VAL A 932 99.12 10.71 -40.49
C VAL A 932 99.79 11.79 -41.35
N ASN A 933 101.02 12.17 -41.00
CA ASN A 933 101.80 13.13 -41.79
C ASN A 933 102.56 12.44 -42.91
N VAL A 934 102.35 12.87 -44.16
CA VAL A 934 103.21 12.52 -45.30
C VAL A 934 103.61 13.80 -46.04
N ASP A 935 104.91 14.03 -46.17
CA ASP A 935 105.48 15.14 -46.92
C ASP A 935 105.64 14.74 -48.41
N LEU A 936 104.81 15.29 -49.32
CA LEU A 936 105.06 15.65 -50.74
C LEU A 936 103.76 16.27 -51.37
N ALA A 937 103.81 17.08 -52.46
CA ALA A 937 102.69 17.97 -52.86
C ALA A 937 102.75 18.63 -54.29
N ILE A 938 101.66 19.35 -54.64
CA ILE A 938 101.40 20.34 -55.75
C ILE A 938 101.48 19.81 -57.24
N PRO A 939 100.89 20.44 -58.30
CA PRO A 939 99.89 19.77 -59.19
C PRO A 939 100.29 19.60 -60.70
N VAL A 940 99.49 19.79 -61.80
CA VAL A 940 98.75 21.02 -62.22
C VAL A 940 97.94 20.93 -63.57
N THR A 941 96.68 21.43 -63.62
CA THR A 941 95.81 21.93 -64.76
C THR A 941 94.89 21.01 -65.60
N GLY A 942 93.58 21.37 -65.70
CA GLY A 942 92.57 20.81 -66.64
C GLY A 942 91.16 21.44 -66.51
N PHE A 943 90.24 21.23 -67.49
CA PHE A 943 88.86 21.79 -67.56
C PHE A 943 87.89 20.85 -68.35
N ILE A 944 86.57 20.87 -68.02
CA ILE A 944 85.40 20.57 -68.91
C ILE A 944 85.26 19.08 -69.37
N ASP A 945 84.10 18.43 -69.59
CA ASP A 945 82.65 18.77 -69.49
C ASP A 945 81.79 17.54 -69.05
N GLY A 946 80.51 17.78 -68.76
CA GLY A 946 79.33 17.00 -69.22
C GLY A 946 79.15 15.46 -69.07
N ILE A 947 77.95 15.12 -68.55
CA ILE A 947 77.06 13.99 -68.94
C ILE A 947 77.19 12.63 -68.19
N THR A 948 76.02 11.98 -68.07
CA THR A 948 75.63 10.86 -67.17
C THR A 948 75.53 9.50 -67.89
N VAL A 949 75.74 8.37 -67.17
CA VAL A 949 74.93 7.11 -67.13
C VAL A 949 75.75 5.96 -66.46
N ARG A 950 75.11 4.82 -66.15
CA ARG A 950 75.43 3.84 -65.08
C ARG A 950 76.25 2.58 -65.49
N GLU A 951 76.84 1.97 -64.45
CA GLU A 951 77.04 0.52 -64.18
C GLU A 951 77.89 -0.39 -65.11
N PHE A 952 79.02 -0.90 -64.57
CA PHE A 952 79.26 -2.35 -64.34
C PHE A 952 80.42 -2.57 -63.33
N SER A 953 80.85 -3.83 -63.09
CA SER A 953 81.73 -4.23 -61.96
C SER A 953 82.78 -5.30 -62.36
N MET A 954 83.92 -5.40 -61.64
CA MET A 954 84.47 -6.64 -61.02
C MET A 954 85.80 -6.38 -60.24
N ASP A 955 86.07 -7.13 -59.17
CA ASP A 955 87.30 -7.05 -58.32
C ASP A 955 88.40 -8.08 -58.66
N VAL A 956 89.66 -7.82 -58.26
CA VAL A 956 90.55 -8.72 -57.45
C VAL A 956 91.71 -7.89 -56.81
N PRO A 957 92.52 -8.39 -55.84
CA PRO A 957 92.99 -7.56 -54.70
C PRO A 957 94.52 -7.38 -54.55
N ILE A 958 94.92 -6.52 -53.59
CA ILE A 958 96.24 -6.53 -52.90
C ILE A 958 96.01 -6.33 -51.39
N ASP A 959 96.84 -6.97 -50.57
CA ASP A 959 96.77 -7.04 -49.10
C ASP A 959 97.90 -6.21 -48.44
N LEU A 960 97.66 -5.62 -47.26
CA LEU A 960 98.70 -4.95 -46.44
C LEU A 960 98.27 -4.79 -44.98
N ASN A 961 98.97 -5.47 -44.06
CA ASN A 961 98.64 -5.50 -42.64
C ASN A 961 99.10 -4.25 -41.85
N LEU A 962 98.30 -3.85 -40.86
CA LEU A 962 98.75 -3.05 -39.71
C LEU A 962 98.12 -3.62 -38.43
N PHE A 963 98.96 -3.99 -37.44
CA PHE A 963 98.51 -4.49 -36.15
C PHE A 963 98.30 -3.36 -35.14
N ILE A 964 97.22 -3.48 -34.36
CA ILE A 964 97.07 -2.89 -33.02
C ILE A 964 96.63 -4.03 -32.10
N ASP A 965 97.15 -4.09 -30.89
CA ASP A 965 96.97 -5.22 -29.95
C ASP A 965 96.26 -4.78 -28.66
N LEU A 966 95.71 -5.78 -27.95
CA LEU A 966 95.03 -5.76 -26.65
C LEU A 966 93.58 -5.20 -26.62
N PRO A 967 92.66 -5.77 -25.79
CA PRO A 967 92.70 -7.07 -25.12
C PRO A 967 91.50 -7.99 -25.47
N SER A 968 91.57 -9.23 -24.99
CA SER A 968 90.50 -10.25 -25.09
C SER A 968 89.26 -9.91 -24.22
N PRO A 969 88.12 -10.61 -24.38
CA PRO A 969 86.81 -9.96 -24.49
C PRO A 969 86.22 -9.44 -23.17
N ILE A 970 85.44 -8.36 -23.30
CA ILE A 970 84.52 -7.89 -22.27
C ILE A 970 83.42 -8.96 -22.09
N PRO A 971 83.14 -9.44 -20.86
CA PRO A 971 82.10 -10.44 -20.63
C PRO A 971 80.69 -9.86 -20.84
N ASN A 972 79.77 -10.69 -21.32
CA ASN A 972 78.36 -10.34 -21.48
C ASN A 972 77.78 -9.86 -20.13
N VAL A 973 77.30 -8.61 -20.08
CA VAL A 973 76.72 -8.04 -18.85
C VAL A 973 75.25 -8.46 -18.74
N THR A 974 75.00 -9.56 -18.04
CA THR A 974 73.64 -9.95 -17.65
C THR A 974 73.17 -9.10 -16.47
N ILE A 975 72.24 -8.17 -16.72
CA ILE A 975 71.57 -7.40 -15.67
C ILE A 975 70.35 -8.20 -15.19
N PRO A 976 70.28 -8.61 -13.90
CA PRO A 976 69.12 -9.31 -13.38
C PRO A 976 67.96 -8.34 -13.15
N LEU A 977 66.85 -8.56 -13.86
CA LEU A 977 65.53 -8.06 -13.50
C LEU A 977 64.70 -9.22 -12.91
N GLY A 978 63.62 -8.91 -12.20
CA GLY A 978 62.89 -9.88 -11.38
C GLY A 978 62.26 -11.04 -12.18
N GLU A 979 62.29 -12.24 -11.58
CA GLU A 979 61.58 -13.46 -12.02
C GLU A 979 61.54 -13.77 -13.52
N GLY A 980 62.71 -13.96 -14.12
CA GLY A 980 62.89 -14.95 -15.20
C GLY A 980 63.32 -14.43 -16.57
N GLU A 981 63.21 -13.12 -16.83
CA GLU A 981 63.71 -12.55 -18.10
C GLU A 981 65.12 -11.95 -17.96
N SER A 982 65.98 -12.26 -18.94
CA SER A 982 67.36 -11.77 -18.99
C SER A 982 67.69 -11.17 -20.37
N ILE A 983 67.92 -9.86 -20.41
CA ILE A 983 68.38 -9.19 -21.63
C ILE A 983 69.84 -9.61 -21.89
N THR A 984 70.07 -10.30 -23.01
CA THR A 984 71.42 -10.63 -23.50
C THR A 984 71.80 -9.62 -24.57
N VAL A 985 72.67 -8.66 -24.21
CA VAL A 985 73.21 -7.69 -25.18
C VAL A 985 74.27 -8.39 -26.05
N VAL A 986 73.85 -8.83 -27.24
CA VAL A 986 74.76 -9.33 -28.27
C VAL A 986 75.35 -8.12 -29.01
N VAL A 987 76.66 -7.93 -28.91
CA VAL A 987 77.39 -6.93 -29.71
C VAL A 987 77.59 -7.50 -31.12
N PRO A 988 77.05 -6.87 -32.19
CA PRO A 988 77.23 -7.35 -33.55
C PRO A 988 78.64 -7.03 -34.08
N GLU A 989 79.12 -7.85 -35.01
CA GLU A 989 80.42 -7.69 -35.66
C GLU A 989 80.47 -6.43 -36.55
N ILE A 990 81.50 -5.60 -36.38
CA ILE A 990 81.60 -4.29 -37.05
C ILE A 990 82.21 -4.47 -38.45
N VAL A 991 81.36 -4.60 -39.46
CA VAL A 991 81.77 -4.68 -40.87
C VAL A 991 81.92 -3.28 -41.47
N ILE A 992 83.16 -2.84 -41.71
CA ILE A 992 83.47 -1.58 -42.41
C ILE A 992 83.51 -1.84 -43.91
N ASN A 993 82.48 -1.40 -44.65
CA ASN A 993 82.41 -1.57 -46.10
C ASN A 993 82.70 -0.26 -46.87
N ARG A 994 83.76 -0.32 -47.69
CA ARG A 994 84.11 0.47 -48.90
C ARG A 994 83.42 1.85 -49.05
N PHE A 995 84.17 2.91 -48.71
CA PHE A 995 83.88 4.26 -49.21
C PHE A 995 84.15 4.36 -50.72
N ASP A 996 83.41 5.23 -51.40
CA ASP A 996 83.68 5.67 -52.77
C ASP A 996 83.64 7.22 -52.81
N LEU A 997 84.48 7.84 -53.62
CA LEU A 997 84.74 9.29 -53.60
C LEU A 997 84.62 9.90 -55.00
N THR A 998 83.46 10.52 -55.27
CA THR A 998 83.23 11.32 -56.48
C THR A 998 82.77 12.73 -56.12
N GLY A 999 83.34 13.74 -56.78
CA GLY A 999 82.77 15.09 -56.80
C GLY A 999 83.37 16.17 -55.89
N PHE A 1000 84.70 16.28 -55.79
CA PHE A 1000 85.33 17.56 -55.42
C PHE A 1000 86.35 18.00 -56.48
N ASN A 1001 86.26 19.26 -56.92
CA ASN A 1001 87.12 19.82 -57.96
C ASN A 1001 87.36 21.31 -57.67
N VAL A 1002 88.61 21.76 -57.76
CA VAL A 1002 88.99 23.17 -57.67
C VAL A 1002 89.94 23.49 -58.83
N GLY A 1003 89.62 24.56 -59.55
CA GLY A 1003 90.42 25.07 -60.67
C GLY A 1003 91.82 25.58 -60.26
N ASN A 1004 92.64 25.94 -61.25
CA ASN A 1004 94.06 25.66 -61.16
C ASN A 1004 94.95 26.68 -61.91
N VAL A 1005 96.10 27.06 -61.31
CA VAL A 1005 97.21 27.78 -61.97
C VAL A 1005 98.58 27.18 -61.55
N GLY A 1006 99.63 27.42 -62.35
CA GLY A 1006 100.93 26.71 -62.39
C GLY A 1006 101.82 26.67 -61.13
N GLY A 1007 102.54 25.53 -60.95
CA GLY A 1007 103.83 25.46 -60.24
C GLY A 1007 103.91 24.60 -58.97
N ILE A 1008 104.96 23.77 -58.86
CA ILE A 1008 105.38 23.07 -57.62
C ILE A 1008 106.68 23.74 -57.11
N PRO A 1009 106.90 23.94 -55.79
CA PRO A 1009 107.39 22.84 -54.94
C PRO A 1009 106.83 22.79 -53.49
N PHE A 1010 106.26 21.63 -53.14
CA PHE A 1010 106.41 20.90 -51.87
C PHE A 1010 106.40 21.62 -50.50
N SER A 1011 105.24 21.65 -49.82
CA SER A 1011 105.16 21.49 -48.34
C SER A 1011 103.78 20.98 -47.87
N ARG A 1012 103.79 19.88 -47.11
CA ARG A 1012 102.73 19.23 -46.29
C ARG A 1012 101.27 19.15 -46.77
N MET A 1013 100.78 17.92 -46.90
CA MET A 1013 99.36 17.57 -46.92
C MET A 1013 98.95 17.04 -45.54
N HIS A 1014 98.02 17.73 -44.86
CA HIS A 1014 97.37 17.23 -43.64
C HIS A 1014 95.99 16.68 -44.02
N ILE A 1015 95.84 15.35 -43.99
CA ILE A 1015 94.53 14.71 -44.17
C ILE A 1015 93.92 14.49 -42.77
N GLU A 1016 93.06 15.41 -42.35
CA GLU A 1016 92.25 15.23 -41.15
C GLU A 1016 90.97 14.48 -41.52
N ILE A 1017 90.93 13.18 -41.24
CA ILE A 1017 89.68 12.40 -41.36
C ILE A 1017 88.84 12.64 -40.10
N ILE A 1018 88.17 13.79 -40.04
CA ILE A 1018 87.16 14.05 -39.02
C ILE A 1018 85.92 13.20 -39.35
N ASN A 1019 85.90 11.96 -38.85
CA ASN A 1019 84.72 11.10 -38.92
C ASN A 1019 84.09 10.96 -37.54
N SER A 1020 82.82 11.32 -37.43
CA SER A 1020 82.04 11.18 -36.20
C SER A 1020 81.29 9.86 -36.21
N VAL A 1021 81.73 8.89 -35.39
CA VAL A 1021 80.93 7.69 -35.15
C VAL A 1021 79.90 8.02 -34.08
N GLY A 1022 78.66 8.27 -34.51
CA GLY A 1022 77.52 8.42 -33.62
C GLY A 1022 76.34 9.19 -34.23
N PRO A 1023 75.23 9.32 -33.48
CA PRO A 1023 75.00 8.65 -32.19
C PRO A 1023 74.53 7.20 -32.38
N ILE A 1024 74.94 6.30 -31.48
CA ILE A 1024 74.25 5.02 -31.30
C ILE A 1024 73.19 5.23 -30.22
N SER A 1025 71.94 5.42 -30.65
CA SER A 1025 70.79 5.46 -29.75
C SER A 1025 70.40 4.04 -29.35
N VAL A 1026 70.84 3.59 -28.17
CA VAL A 1026 70.32 2.37 -27.55
C VAL A 1026 69.01 2.72 -26.82
N PRO A 1027 67.85 2.15 -27.21
CA PRO A 1027 66.63 2.28 -26.40
C PRO A 1027 66.79 1.43 -25.13
N ILE A 1028 66.91 2.07 -23.98
CA ILE A 1028 67.10 1.38 -22.69
C ILE A 1028 65.75 1.05 -22.05
N LEU A 1029 64.74 1.90 -22.27
CA LEU A 1029 63.37 1.66 -21.84
C LEU A 1029 62.39 2.26 -22.85
N HIS A 1030 61.51 1.42 -23.39
CA HIS A 1030 60.35 1.80 -24.19
C HIS A 1030 59.09 1.49 -23.39
N ILE A 1031 58.32 2.52 -23.03
CA ILE A 1031 56.98 2.34 -22.44
C ILE A 1031 55.97 2.69 -23.53
N PRO A 1032 55.24 1.70 -24.09
CA PRO A 1032 54.31 1.95 -25.19
C PRO A 1032 53.14 2.83 -24.75
N ALA A 1033 52.61 3.62 -25.67
CA ALA A 1033 51.41 4.40 -25.42
C ALA A 1033 50.22 3.46 -25.16
N ALA A 1034 49.66 3.59 -23.96
CA ALA A 1034 48.49 2.86 -23.49
C ALA A 1034 47.51 3.84 -22.83
N PRO A 1035 46.24 3.45 -22.61
CA PRO A 1035 45.36 4.19 -21.73
C PRO A 1035 45.95 4.34 -20.32
N GLY A 1036 45.62 5.44 -19.66
CA GLY A 1036 46.13 5.77 -18.34
C GLY A 1036 47.53 6.41 -18.33
N VAL A 1037 48.13 6.48 -17.13
CA VAL A 1037 49.43 7.13 -16.88
C VAL A 1037 50.26 6.27 -15.93
N GLY A 1038 51.40 5.78 -16.40
CA GLY A 1038 52.32 4.96 -15.59
C GLY A 1038 51.84 3.53 -15.29
N ASN A 1039 50.80 3.04 -15.99
CA ASN A 1039 50.32 1.67 -15.86
C ASN A 1039 51.36 0.69 -16.46
N SER A 1040 51.77 -0.32 -15.72
CA SER A 1040 52.63 -1.43 -16.18
C SER A 1040 51.78 -2.68 -16.42
N THR A 1041 50.86 -2.62 -17.40
CA THR A 1041 49.89 -3.69 -17.66
C THR A 1041 49.91 -4.26 -19.08
N ILE A 1042 49.75 -5.58 -19.19
CA ILE A 1042 49.85 -6.32 -20.47
C ILE A 1042 48.67 -6.00 -21.40
N ASN A 1043 47.47 -5.82 -20.84
CA ASN A 1043 46.28 -5.34 -21.54
C ASN A 1043 45.96 -3.88 -21.15
N PRO A 1044 45.21 -3.13 -21.98
CA PRO A 1044 44.81 -1.75 -21.68
C PRO A 1044 44.09 -1.60 -20.32
N THR A 1045 44.36 -0.49 -19.63
CA THR A 1045 43.81 -0.12 -18.31
C THR A 1045 43.60 1.38 -18.22
N SER A 1046 42.49 1.85 -17.65
CA SER A 1046 42.27 3.29 -17.43
C SER A 1046 42.75 3.75 -16.05
N GLY A 1047 43.11 5.03 -15.90
CA GLY A 1047 43.64 5.59 -14.65
C GLY A 1047 45.16 5.57 -14.52
N PHE A 1048 45.73 5.36 -13.33
CA PHE A 1048 47.14 5.68 -13.03
C PHE A 1048 47.86 4.56 -12.26
N PHE A 1049 49.12 4.28 -12.63
CA PHE A 1049 50.05 3.39 -11.91
C PHE A 1049 49.54 1.98 -11.54
N ASN A 1050 48.61 1.42 -12.31
CA ASN A 1050 48.17 0.02 -12.14
C ASN A 1050 49.25 -0.95 -12.68
N SER A 1051 49.36 -2.15 -12.11
CA SER A 1051 50.29 -3.20 -12.53
C SER A 1051 49.59 -4.55 -12.72
N GLY A 1052 50.21 -5.49 -13.42
CA GLY A 1052 49.66 -6.83 -13.67
C GLY A 1052 48.98 -6.99 -15.04
N PRO A 1053 48.20 -8.06 -15.29
CA PRO A 1053 47.78 -8.40 -16.66
C PRO A 1053 46.74 -7.45 -17.29
N GLY A 1054 46.12 -6.54 -16.53
CA GLY A 1054 45.29 -5.43 -17.04
C GLY A 1054 43.77 -5.67 -17.09
N GLY A 1055 43.03 -4.73 -17.69
CA GLY A 1055 41.56 -4.80 -17.82
C GLY A 1055 40.71 -4.09 -16.74
N GLY A 1056 41.30 -3.22 -15.92
CA GLY A 1056 40.59 -2.41 -14.91
C GLY A 1056 40.70 -0.89 -15.12
N SER A 1057 39.99 -0.12 -14.27
CA SER A 1057 40.01 1.34 -14.18
C SER A 1057 40.37 1.85 -12.77
N GLY A 1058 41.19 2.89 -12.69
CA GLY A 1058 41.50 3.58 -11.44
C GLY A 1058 43.00 3.63 -11.11
N PHE A 1059 43.36 3.63 -9.82
CA PHE A 1059 44.70 4.03 -9.36
C PHE A 1059 45.43 2.92 -8.58
N PHE A 1060 46.72 2.71 -8.85
CA PHE A 1060 47.66 1.88 -8.05
C PHE A 1060 47.24 0.42 -7.78
N ASN A 1061 46.39 -0.18 -8.61
CA ASN A 1061 45.91 -1.56 -8.40
C ASN A 1061 46.87 -2.62 -8.98
N ALA A 1062 47.05 -3.76 -8.33
CA ALA A 1062 47.97 -4.83 -8.76
C ALA A 1062 47.22 -6.12 -9.16
N GLY A 1063 47.03 -6.36 -10.47
CA GLY A 1063 46.32 -7.53 -11.02
C GLY A 1063 45.42 -7.21 -12.23
N GLN A 1064 44.11 -7.54 -12.14
CA GLN A 1064 43.12 -7.37 -13.21
C GLN A 1064 41.73 -6.93 -12.71
N PHE A 1065 40.90 -6.39 -13.62
CA PHE A 1065 39.44 -6.20 -13.49
C PHE A 1065 38.94 -5.33 -12.32
N PHE A 1066 39.79 -4.45 -11.79
CA PHE A 1066 39.41 -3.49 -10.76
C PHE A 1066 38.59 -2.33 -11.33
N SER A 1067 37.65 -1.81 -10.55
CA SER A 1067 37.29 -0.39 -10.59
C SER A 1067 37.52 0.19 -9.20
N GLY A 1068 38.42 1.16 -9.07
CA GLY A 1068 38.78 1.74 -7.77
C GLY A 1068 40.28 1.92 -7.52
N PHE A 1069 40.71 1.70 -6.27
CA PHE A 1069 41.92 2.31 -5.74
C PHE A 1069 42.76 1.36 -4.88
N SER A 1070 44.03 1.24 -5.27
CA SER A 1070 45.15 0.66 -4.56
C SER A 1070 44.88 -0.72 -3.97
N ASN A 1071 44.38 -1.60 -4.84
CA ASN A 1071 44.23 -3.03 -4.57
C ASN A 1071 45.62 -3.71 -4.54
N ASP A 1072 46.46 -3.35 -3.55
CA ASP A 1072 47.80 -3.90 -3.27
C ASP A 1072 47.85 -4.65 -1.93
N GLY A 1073 48.16 -5.95 -2.02
CA GLY A 1073 47.54 -6.97 -1.18
C GLY A 1073 46.20 -7.43 -1.78
N GLY A 1074 45.10 -6.66 -1.71
CA GLY A 1074 44.98 -5.34 -1.06
C GLY A 1074 43.55 -4.95 -0.69
N ARG A 1075 43.35 -4.26 0.45
CA ARG A 1075 42.05 -3.95 1.12
C ARG A 1075 41.77 -2.44 0.90
N PHE A 1076 40.80 -1.84 1.60
CA PHE A 1076 40.16 -0.54 1.29
C PHE A 1076 39.29 -0.54 0.03
N LEU A 1077 39.15 -1.70 -0.59
CA LEU A 1077 38.23 -1.91 -1.70
C LEU A 1077 36.77 -1.76 -1.26
N SER A 1078 36.01 -1.24 -2.22
CA SER A 1078 34.58 -1.37 -2.39
C SER A 1078 34.41 -1.74 -3.86
N GLY A 1079 34.16 -3.02 -4.11
CA GLY A 1079 34.67 -3.70 -5.30
C GLY A 1079 35.01 -5.14 -4.92
N PHE A 1080 36.16 -5.65 -5.38
CA PHE A 1080 36.42 -7.10 -5.37
C PHE A 1080 37.89 -7.51 -5.14
N GLU A 1081 38.07 -8.51 -4.26
CA GLU A 1081 39.33 -9.16 -3.80
C GLU A 1081 40.29 -8.33 -2.93
N ASN A 1082 40.09 -8.44 -1.60
CA ASN A 1082 40.49 -7.42 -0.65
C ASN A 1082 41.49 -7.92 0.46
N ILE A 1083 42.80 -7.53 0.48
CA ILE A 1083 43.90 -8.09 1.35
C ILE A 1083 44.96 -7.11 2.05
N GLY A 1084 44.70 -5.81 2.30
CA GLY A 1084 45.55 -4.76 3.00
C GLY A 1084 45.17 -4.30 4.46
N GLN A 1085 44.32 -3.26 4.69
CA GLN A 1085 43.46 -3.03 5.89
C GLN A 1085 42.04 -2.45 5.56
N LEU A 1086 40.99 -2.66 6.39
CA LEU A 1086 39.53 -2.27 6.30
C LEU A 1086 38.78 -2.38 4.94
N THR A 1087 37.59 -3.02 4.83
CA THR A 1087 36.91 -3.21 3.50
C THR A 1087 35.39 -3.27 3.44
N SER A 1088 34.86 -3.11 2.21
CA SER A 1088 33.50 -3.50 1.82
C SER A 1088 33.41 -4.19 0.44
N GLY A 1089 32.21 -4.67 0.07
CA GLY A 1089 32.01 -5.46 -1.15
C GLY A 1089 32.25 -6.95 -0.92
N MET A 1090 32.97 -7.64 -1.81
CA MET A 1090 33.14 -9.10 -1.79
C MET A 1090 34.62 -9.54 -1.70
N GLY A 1091 34.87 -10.56 -0.87
CA GLY A 1091 36.18 -11.19 -0.71
C GLY A 1091 37.11 -10.38 0.19
N ASN A 1092 36.90 -10.44 1.51
CA ASN A 1092 37.39 -9.44 2.46
C ASN A 1092 38.29 -10.02 3.56
N ILE A 1093 39.61 -10.03 3.39
CA ILE A 1093 40.56 -10.65 4.34
C ILE A 1093 40.98 -9.66 5.44
N GLY A 1094 40.02 -9.03 6.13
CA GLY A 1094 40.20 -7.82 6.95
C GLY A 1094 40.09 -7.90 8.47
N SER A 1095 40.78 -6.97 9.13
CA SER A 1095 40.75 -6.65 10.57
C SER A 1095 39.48 -5.89 10.99
N ILE A 1096 38.83 -5.19 10.06
CA ILE A 1096 37.49 -4.58 10.19
C ILE A 1096 36.82 -4.71 8.80
N VAL A 1097 35.58 -5.18 8.70
CA VAL A 1097 34.95 -5.52 7.40
C VAL A 1097 33.43 -5.34 7.39
N THR A 1098 32.85 -4.87 6.28
CA THR A 1098 31.40 -4.91 6.02
C THR A 1098 31.04 -5.42 4.61
N GLY A 1099 30.53 -6.65 4.45
CA GLY A 1099 30.24 -7.19 3.11
C GLY A 1099 29.92 -8.68 3.04
N TRP A 1100 30.24 -9.32 1.90
CA TRP A 1100 30.15 -10.77 1.71
C TRP A 1100 31.54 -11.42 1.74
N TYR A 1101 31.65 -12.56 2.45
CA TYR A 1101 32.87 -13.35 2.67
C TYR A 1101 34.01 -12.55 3.31
N ASN A 1102 34.03 -12.58 4.64
CA ASN A 1102 34.82 -11.70 5.50
C ASN A 1102 35.71 -12.55 6.44
N SER A 1103 37.01 -12.31 6.51
CA SER A 1103 37.99 -13.21 7.17
C SER A 1103 39.15 -12.44 7.83
N SER A 1104 39.46 -12.65 9.11
CA SER A 1104 40.48 -11.85 9.81
C SER A 1104 41.94 -12.27 9.56
N THR A 1105 42.85 -11.32 9.32
CA THR A 1105 44.30 -11.60 9.19
C THR A 1105 44.95 -12.14 10.47
N ALA A 1106 45.30 -13.42 10.43
CA ALA A 1106 46.37 -14.07 11.20
C ALA A 1106 46.39 -13.82 12.73
N GLY A 1107 45.62 -14.61 13.48
CA GLY A 1107 45.69 -14.68 14.94
C GLY A 1107 44.36 -14.37 15.62
N LEU A 1108 43.96 -15.21 16.59
CA LEU A 1108 42.61 -15.22 17.16
C LEU A 1108 42.37 -14.16 18.26
N THR A 1109 42.51 -12.86 17.96
CA THR A 1109 41.94 -11.77 18.78
C THR A 1109 41.86 -10.43 18.02
N GLY A 1110 40.64 -9.92 17.76
CA GLY A 1110 40.39 -8.46 17.70
C GLY A 1110 39.53 -7.88 16.57
N ALA A 1111 39.02 -8.69 15.62
CA ALA A 1111 38.53 -8.17 14.33
C ALA A 1111 36.99 -8.09 14.18
N PHE A 1112 36.45 -6.89 13.94
CA PHE A 1112 35.01 -6.61 13.77
C PHE A 1112 34.51 -6.89 12.34
N LEU A 1113 33.58 -7.83 12.16
CA LEU A 1113 33.01 -8.20 10.85
C LEU A 1113 31.48 -8.02 10.81
N SER A 1114 30.94 -7.54 9.69
CA SER A 1114 29.49 -7.37 9.45
C SER A 1114 29.08 -7.86 8.06
N GLY A 1115 27.96 -8.59 7.94
CA GLY A 1115 27.38 -9.01 6.66
C GLY A 1115 27.14 -10.52 6.58
N ILE A 1116 27.50 -11.18 5.47
CA ILE A 1116 27.26 -12.63 5.27
C ILE A 1116 28.57 -13.38 5.03
N GLY A 1117 28.78 -14.49 5.74
CA GLY A 1117 29.96 -15.35 5.62
C GLY A 1117 31.16 -14.78 6.37
N ASN A 1118 31.04 -14.62 7.69
CA ASN A 1118 32.03 -13.96 8.54
C ASN A 1118 32.91 -14.96 9.32
N VAL A 1119 34.23 -14.82 9.26
CA VAL A 1119 35.22 -15.64 9.97
C VAL A 1119 36.18 -14.75 10.77
N GLY A 1120 36.05 -14.69 12.09
CA GLY A 1120 36.80 -13.71 12.89
C GLY A 1120 36.43 -13.67 14.38
N SER A 1121 36.52 -12.48 15.01
CA SER A 1121 36.26 -12.32 16.44
C SER A 1121 35.57 -10.99 16.77
N ARG A 1122 34.24 -11.08 17.03
CA ARG A 1122 33.20 -10.01 17.08
C ARG A 1122 32.51 -9.83 15.72
N LEU A 1123 31.34 -10.46 15.56
CA LEU A 1123 30.67 -10.70 14.28
C LEU A 1123 29.21 -10.19 14.29
N ALA A 1124 28.69 -9.78 13.14
CA ALA A 1124 27.27 -9.43 12.94
C ALA A 1124 26.74 -9.91 11.56
N GLY A 1125 25.49 -10.39 11.52
CA GLY A 1125 24.83 -10.85 10.30
C GLY A 1125 24.70 -12.38 10.21
N PHE A 1126 24.78 -12.95 9.00
CA PHE A 1126 24.45 -14.36 8.71
C PHE A 1126 25.68 -15.21 8.37
N LEU A 1127 25.65 -16.50 8.73
CA LEU A 1127 26.72 -17.51 8.52
C LEU A 1127 28.09 -17.08 9.08
N LEU A 1128 28.43 -17.61 10.26
CA LEU A 1128 29.49 -17.11 11.14
C LEU A 1128 30.42 -18.26 11.60
N SER A 1129 31.70 -17.98 11.84
CA SER A 1129 32.65 -18.92 12.47
C SER A 1129 33.80 -18.19 13.19
N GLY A 1130 34.15 -18.58 14.42
CA GLY A 1130 35.23 -17.94 15.16
C GLY A 1130 35.24 -18.26 16.66
N THR A 1131 36.32 -17.88 17.36
CA THR A 1131 36.55 -18.23 18.78
C THR A 1131 36.33 -17.06 19.74
N GLY A 1132 35.62 -16.01 19.31
CA GLY A 1132 35.69 -14.67 19.91
C GLY A 1132 34.38 -14.00 20.29
N GLN A 1133 33.23 -14.65 20.09
CA GLN A 1133 31.96 -14.46 20.81
C GLN A 1133 30.97 -15.55 20.38
#